data_AF-A0A6P1XZY4-F1
#
_entry.id   AF-A0A6P1XZY4-F1
#
_cell.length_a   1.000
_cell.length_b   1.000
_cell.length_c   1.000
_cell.angle_alpha   90.00
_cell.angle_beta   90.00
_cell.angle_gamma   90.00
#
_symmetry.space_group_name_H-M   'P 1'
#
loop_
_entity.id
_entity.type
_entity.pdbx_description
1 polymer ?
#
loop_
_entity_poly.entity_id
_entity_poly.type
_entity_poly.pdbx_seq_one_letter_code
_entity_poly.pdbx_strand_id
1 'polypeptide(L)'
;MRKFITFITVISFSLIFACCQPYAADIEEFLSYWSSEAAVTGFKINTKYYRNDVGVACLPSDRDATVILTVRNPKKFKFVTPTTVLDAAAVIRFPGLSSPPSPGTDYTLMQSAPDTLELRYKSSFLKKYEWGTADIGTVITLKSDDGRPFTQTFSTNIMVNTLPPEITKITIAKSTDPTPCYVVCCEINGTNILDPVNSGDKLHGDIVALRVTEDGGTEKTIPISVNGTGFDITHSDGKLLSRANVDPLFSDSSYAVPSGQWVVYLRTDIKPYDLTAALPHTYRIRLADRKNLMSDAKETHTLGYSVDTSGSSEAWKKVRKAVTDVAAGGVITLSGTINATTASGNHGHIEISKNLTIQGAPGSNQPTILDARHLGPASSPNIAASHRIFTVKGAVDVTLKDLTLKRGKDAVAANKVGSGGGGIWASANANLTLINVTVKDCISKAHGGGIRYDHGTGNKHLTMINCRIENNTVQDDGDIADSSGGGISLPWCPYTAVIDGCTISDNVIDMSAKTGSELRLEAKGCGLACSAKPGSITIIKGHTVIENNQCAPHASKFCDCRGMGIFCGGGPLTIGETGKSNDESPEILNHGNSIPARVDVAGTALYINGGTVSWQRGKIHNNGSNPNNAIKNIEGTLSNLSETSPS
;
A
#
# COMPACT_ATOMS: atom_id res chain seq x y z
N MET A 1 10.53 -66.57 -87.14
CA MET A 1 11.50 -65.92 -86.23
C MET A 1 11.42 -64.39 -86.15
N ARG A 2 10.86 -63.65 -87.12
CA ARG A 2 10.73 -62.17 -87.03
C ARG A 2 9.66 -61.64 -86.06
N LYS A 3 8.63 -62.43 -85.71
CA LYS A 3 7.58 -62.04 -84.76
C LYS A 3 7.92 -62.30 -83.28
N PHE A 4 8.96 -63.09 -83.01
CA PHE A 4 9.38 -63.44 -81.63
C PHE A 4 10.40 -62.43 -81.06
N ILE A 5 11.21 -61.80 -81.93
CA ILE A 5 12.22 -60.83 -81.52
C ILE A 5 11.58 -59.47 -81.15
N THR A 6 10.49 -59.08 -81.80
CA THR A 6 9.76 -57.83 -81.49
C THR A 6 8.99 -57.92 -80.16
N PHE A 7 8.56 -59.13 -79.77
CA PHE A 7 7.88 -59.35 -78.48
C PHE A 7 8.87 -59.31 -77.31
N ILE A 8 10.09 -59.81 -77.49
CA ILE A 8 11.15 -59.79 -76.47
C ILE A 8 11.73 -58.38 -76.31
N THR A 9 11.88 -57.57 -77.37
CA THR A 9 12.34 -56.19 -77.22
C THR A 9 11.30 -55.28 -76.56
N VAL A 10 10.00 -55.45 -76.83
CA VAL A 10 8.95 -54.67 -76.16
C VAL A 10 8.79 -55.08 -74.69
N ILE A 11 8.89 -56.38 -74.35
CA ILE A 11 8.86 -56.85 -72.96
C ILE A 11 10.13 -56.40 -72.20
N SER A 12 11.32 -56.44 -72.83
CA SER A 12 12.56 -55.93 -72.22
C SER A 12 12.56 -54.40 -72.07
N PHE A 13 12.01 -53.63 -73.02
CA PHE A 13 11.87 -52.17 -72.87
C PHE A 13 10.83 -51.81 -71.79
N SER A 14 9.77 -52.61 -71.63
CA SER A 14 8.76 -52.42 -70.58
C SER A 14 9.27 -52.83 -69.19
N LEU A 15 10.15 -53.85 -69.10
CA LEU A 15 10.79 -54.29 -67.86
C LEU A 15 11.91 -53.36 -67.38
N ILE A 16 12.59 -52.64 -68.29
CA ILE A 16 13.58 -51.62 -67.92
C ILE A 16 12.91 -50.42 -67.23
N PHE A 17 11.67 -50.06 -67.62
CA PHE A 17 10.89 -49.03 -66.92
C PHE A 17 10.24 -49.53 -65.62
N ALA A 18 9.98 -50.83 -65.48
CA ALA A 18 9.39 -51.42 -64.27
C ALA A 18 10.40 -51.64 -63.12
N CYS A 19 11.70 -51.65 -63.40
CA CYS A 19 12.76 -51.83 -62.39
C CYS A 19 13.39 -50.52 -61.89
N CYS A 20 12.93 -49.36 -62.39
CA CYS A 20 13.33 -48.04 -61.90
C CYS A 20 12.18 -47.42 -61.10
N GLN A 21 12.30 -47.45 -59.76
CA GLN A 21 11.37 -46.77 -58.83
C GLN A 21 10.88 -45.37 -59.25
N PRO A 22 11.65 -44.48 -59.93
CA PRO A 22 11.13 -43.15 -60.31
C PRO A 22 9.98 -43.13 -61.33
N TYR A 23 9.68 -44.22 -62.07
CA TYR A 23 8.57 -44.23 -63.06
C TYR A 23 7.26 -44.84 -62.54
N ALA A 24 7.27 -45.38 -61.31
CA ALA A 24 6.06 -45.83 -60.60
C ALA A 24 5.65 -44.88 -59.46
N ALA A 25 6.51 -43.91 -59.12
CA ALA A 25 6.19 -42.82 -58.21
C ALA A 25 5.46 -41.70 -58.97
N ASP A 26 4.54 -41.03 -58.28
CA ASP A 26 3.91 -39.82 -58.79
C ASP A 26 5.01 -38.79 -59.14
N ILE A 27 5.21 -38.54 -60.45
CA ILE A 27 6.23 -37.61 -60.95
C ILE A 27 6.01 -36.21 -60.37
N GLU A 28 4.75 -35.83 -60.13
CA GLU A 28 4.41 -34.56 -59.49
C GLU A 28 4.88 -34.55 -58.03
N GLU A 29 4.68 -35.64 -57.29
CA GLU A 29 5.19 -35.79 -55.92
C GLU A 29 6.72 -35.74 -55.87
N PHE A 30 7.40 -36.42 -56.79
CA PHE A 30 8.86 -36.43 -56.90
C PHE A 30 9.40 -35.02 -57.21
N LEU A 31 8.89 -34.36 -58.25
CA LEU A 31 9.32 -33.00 -58.61
C LEU A 31 8.97 -31.99 -57.51
N SER A 32 7.82 -32.14 -56.86
CA SER A 32 7.39 -31.30 -55.74
C SER A 32 8.28 -31.50 -54.51
N TYR A 33 8.73 -32.73 -54.22
CA TYR A 33 9.72 -32.99 -53.17
C TYR A 33 11.04 -32.27 -53.46
N TRP A 34 11.61 -32.47 -54.65
CA TRP A 34 12.91 -31.92 -55.04
C TRP A 34 12.94 -30.41 -55.31
N SER A 35 11.78 -29.79 -55.55
CA SER A 35 11.66 -28.32 -55.70
C SER A 35 11.27 -27.61 -54.39
N SER A 36 10.84 -28.33 -53.37
CA SER A 36 10.40 -27.75 -52.09
C SER A 36 11.57 -27.27 -51.23
N GLU A 37 11.48 -26.07 -50.67
CA GLU A 37 12.45 -25.52 -49.72
C GLU A 37 11.92 -25.59 -48.27
N ALA A 38 12.80 -25.93 -47.33
CA ALA A 38 12.54 -25.79 -45.91
C ALA A 38 13.42 -24.71 -45.28
N ALA A 39 12.83 -23.92 -44.38
CA ALA A 39 13.53 -22.83 -43.73
C ALA A 39 12.98 -22.56 -42.32
N VAL A 40 13.84 -22.14 -41.41
CA VAL A 40 13.40 -21.54 -40.14
C VAL A 40 12.85 -20.15 -40.45
N THR A 41 11.64 -19.86 -39.99
CA THR A 41 10.93 -18.59 -40.27
C THR A 41 10.76 -17.72 -39.03
N GLY A 42 11.03 -18.27 -37.84
CA GLY A 42 10.89 -17.54 -36.59
C GLY A 42 11.44 -18.32 -35.40
N PHE A 43 11.54 -17.65 -34.26
CA PHE A 43 11.88 -18.31 -33.00
C PHE A 43 11.11 -17.70 -31.83
N LYS A 44 10.97 -18.50 -30.77
CA LYS A 44 10.43 -18.12 -29.48
C LYS A 44 11.30 -18.72 -28.38
N ILE A 45 11.69 -17.91 -27.41
CA ILE A 45 12.33 -18.42 -26.20
C ILE A 45 11.23 -18.96 -25.28
N ASN A 46 11.31 -20.25 -24.94
CA ASN A 46 10.30 -20.93 -24.13
C ASN A 46 10.64 -20.91 -22.62
N THR A 47 11.86 -20.51 -22.27
CA THR A 47 12.33 -20.34 -20.89
C THR A 47 12.27 -18.88 -20.45
N LYS A 48 12.45 -18.62 -19.15
CA LYS A 48 12.55 -17.25 -18.63
C LYS A 48 13.73 -16.53 -19.30
N TYR A 49 13.49 -15.30 -19.74
CA TYR A 49 14.51 -14.43 -20.33
C TYR A 49 14.15 -12.98 -20.06
N TYR A 50 15.13 -12.10 -20.27
CA TYR A 50 14.99 -10.65 -20.10
C TYR A 50 15.40 -9.95 -21.37
N ARG A 51 15.18 -8.63 -21.44
CA ARG A 51 15.72 -7.80 -22.52
C ARG A 51 16.58 -6.71 -21.92
N ASN A 52 17.75 -6.49 -22.50
CA ASN A 52 18.55 -5.32 -22.18
C ASN A 52 17.96 -4.06 -22.85
N ASP A 53 18.59 -2.92 -22.61
CA ASP A 53 18.20 -1.61 -23.13
C ASP A 53 18.17 -1.51 -24.67
N VAL A 54 19.00 -2.29 -25.36
CA VAL A 54 19.01 -2.41 -26.83
C VAL A 54 18.06 -3.48 -27.38
N GLY A 55 17.26 -4.13 -26.53
CA GLY A 55 16.20 -5.07 -26.92
C GLY A 55 16.64 -6.51 -27.18
N VAL A 56 17.94 -6.82 -26.98
CA VAL A 56 18.51 -8.17 -27.13
C VAL A 56 18.02 -9.07 -26.00
N ALA A 57 17.70 -10.32 -26.32
CA ALA A 57 17.27 -11.29 -25.32
C ALA A 57 18.45 -11.77 -24.47
N CYS A 58 18.29 -11.71 -23.16
CA CYS A 58 19.26 -12.16 -22.16
C CYS A 58 18.73 -13.39 -21.43
N LEU A 59 19.43 -14.51 -21.55
CA LEU A 59 19.11 -15.75 -20.85
C LEU A 59 19.80 -15.78 -19.47
N PRO A 60 19.13 -16.25 -18.41
CA PRO A 60 19.77 -16.60 -17.15
C PRO A 60 20.68 -17.83 -17.32
N SER A 61 21.81 -17.89 -16.62
CA SER A 61 22.72 -19.06 -16.68
C SER A 61 22.43 -20.14 -15.64
N ASP A 62 21.55 -19.90 -14.67
CA ASP A 62 21.26 -20.80 -13.54
C ASP A 62 20.53 -22.10 -13.95
N ARG A 63 20.05 -22.19 -15.18
CA ARG A 63 19.26 -23.31 -15.70
C ARG A 63 19.47 -23.51 -17.20
N ASP A 64 19.06 -24.66 -17.70
CA ASP A 64 19.01 -24.87 -19.15
C ASP A 64 17.97 -23.93 -19.79
N ALA A 65 18.29 -23.41 -20.97
CA ALA A 65 17.42 -22.53 -21.74
C ALA A 65 16.94 -23.20 -23.02
N THR A 66 15.67 -23.03 -23.38
CA THR A 66 15.09 -23.66 -24.58
C THR A 66 14.54 -22.60 -25.53
N VAL A 67 14.98 -22.69 -26.78
CA VAL A 67 14.56 -21.86 -27.91
C VAL A 67 13.81 -22.76 -28.90
N ILE A 68 12.55 -22.42 -29.17
CA ILE A 68 11.72 -23.08 -30.16
C ILE A 68 11.86 -22.32 -31.47
N LEU A 69 12.20 -23.02 -32.54
CA LEU A 69 12.34 -22.49 -33.88
C LEU A 69 11.16 -22.99 -34.72
N THR A 70 10.43 -22.05 -35.33
CA THR A 70 9.34 -22.37 -36.25
C THR A 70 9.92 -22.62 -37.64
N VAL A 71 9.54 -23.75 -38.25
CA VAL A 71 10.05 -24.19 -39.55
C VAL A 71 8.93 -24.28 -40.57
N ARG A 72 9.10 -23.59 -41.71
CA ARG A 72 8.30 -23.86 -42.90
C ARG A 72 8.82 -25.14 -43.55
N ASN A 73 8.09 -26.24 -43.38
CA ASN A 73 8.48 -27.56 -43.88
C ASN A 73 7.30 -28.25 -44.62
N PRO A 74 6.99 -27.85 -45.87
CA PRO A 74 5.79 -28.31 -46.57
C PRO A 74 5.84 -29.79 -46.97
N LYS A 75 7.04 -30.39 -47.01
CA LYS A 75 7.24 -31.82 -47.33
C LYS A 75 7.62 -32.67 -46.12
N LYS A 76 7.52 -32.12 -44.90
CA LYS A 76 7.82 -32.83 -43.64
C LYS A 76 9.19 -33.52 -43.65
N PHE A 77 10.19 -32.86 -44.24
CA PHE A 77 11.57 -33.34 -44.24
C PHE A 77 12.03 -33.60 -42.80
N LYS A 78 12.76 -34.70 -42.61
CA LYS A 78 13.55 -34.91 -41.40
C LYS A 78 14.87 -34.16 -41.56
N PHE A 79 15.25 -33.39 -40.55
CA PHE A 79 16.47 -32.58 -40.61
C PHE A 79 17.62 -33.26 -39.89
N VAL A 80 18.85 -33.01 -40.36
CA VAL A 80 20.07 -33.38 -39.66
C VAL A 80 20.14 -32.61 -38.35
N THR A 81 20.06 -33.31 -37.23
CA THR A 81 20.28 -32.77 -35.89
C THR A 81 21.71 -33.09 -35.43
N PRO A 82 22.58 -32.10 -35.22
CA PRO A 82 23.99 -32.36 -34.94
C PRO A 82 24.24 -33.14 -33.64
N THR A 83 25.04 -34.19 -33.74
CA THR A 83 25.62 -34.90 -32.57
C THR A 83 27.15 -34.78 -32.51
N THR A 84 27.78 -34.32 -33.60
CA THR A 84 29.23 -34.08 -33.70
C THR A 84 29.51 -32.65 -34.16
N VAL A 85 30.71 -32.13 -33.86
CA VAL A 85 31.13 -30.78 -34.29
C VAL A 85 31.15 -30.64 -35.81
N LEU A 86 31.47 -31.72 -36.55
CA LEU A 86 31.51 -31.72 -38.01
C LEU A 86 30.10 -31.54 -38.61
N ASP A 87 29.11 -32.27 -38.08
CA ASP A 87 27.71 -32.14 -38.51
C ASP A 87 27.12 -30.78 -38.10
N ALA A 88 27.54 -30.26 -36.94
CA ALA A 88 27.12 -28.96 -36.46
C ALA A 88 27.53 -27.85 -37.43
N ALA A 89 28.76 -27.85 -37.93
CA ALA A 89 29.25 -26.82 -38.87
C ALA A 89 28.40 -26.69 -40.14
N ALA A 90 27.70 -27.75 -40.55
CA ALA A 90 26.82 -27.76 -41.71
C ALA A 90 25.39 -27.23 -41.43
N VAL A 91 24.94 -27.23 -40.17
CA VAL A 91 23.55 -26.94 -39.80
C VAL A 91 23.41 -25.70 -38.92
N ILE A 92 24.30 -25.53 -37.95
CA ILE A 92 24.20 -24.51 -36.90
C ILE A 92 25.58 -23.91 -36.61
N ARG A 93 25.69 -22.59 -36.73
CA ARG A 93 26.92 -21.85 -36.44
C ARG A 93 26.67 -20.78 -35.38
N PHE A 94 27.72 -20.47 -34.62
CA PHE A 94 27.70 -19.48 -33.54
C PHE A 94 28.68 -18.35 -33.88
N PRO A 95 28.31 -17.41 -34.76
CA PRO A 95 29.24 -16.42 -35.29
C PRO A 95 29.80 -15.47 -34.21
N GLY A 96 29.08 -15.30 -33.09
CA GLY A 96 29.52 -14.46 -31.98
C GLY A 96 30.55 -15.11 -31.05
N LEU A 97 30.92 -16.37 -31.29
CA LEU A 97 31.81 -17.15 -30.43
C LEU A 97 33.16 -17.44 -31.11
N SER A 98 34.25 -17.33 -30.35
CA SER A 98 35.62 -17.62 -30.83
C SER A 98 35.88 -19.11 -31.04
N SER A 99 35.11 -19.97 -30.37
CA SER A 99 35.17 -21.43 -30.53
C SER A 99 33.75 -22.00 -30.61
N PRO A 100 33.50 -22.97 -31.51
CA PRO A 100 32.17 -23.54 -31.67
C PRO A 100 31.81 -24.39 -30.44
N PRO A 101 30.59 -24.26 -29.91
CA PRO A 101 30.13 -25.09 -28.81
C PRO A 101 29.95 -26.55 -29.24
N SER A 102 30.11 -27.46 -28.28
CA SER A 102 30.02 -28.90 -28.50
C SER A 102 28.55 -29.37 -28.48
N PRO A 103 28.01 -29.96 -29.57
CA PRO A 103 26.68 -30.55 -29.54
C PRO A 103 26.63 -31.72 -28.53
N GLY A 104 25.47 -31.90 -27.89
CA GLY A 104 25.26 -32.85 -26.79
C GLY A 104 25.72 -32.35 -25.42
N THR A 105 26.85 -31.64 -25.36
CA THR A 105 27.45 -31.14 -24.11
C THR A 105 27.04 -29.70 -23.78
N ASP A 106 27.17 -28.78 -24.75
CA ASP A 106 26.88 -27.37 -24.55
C ASP A 106 25.46 -27.01 -25.00
N TYR A 107 24.96 -27.68 -26.04
CA TYR A 107 23.59 -27.54 -26.53
C TYR A 107 23.09 -28.82 -27.19
N THR A 108 21.78 -28.95 -27.36
CA THR A 108 21.14 -29.98 -28.19
C THR A 108 20.17 -29.31 -29.17
N LEU A 109 20.13 -29.78 -30.42
CA LEU A 109 19.14 -29.39 -31.41
C LEU A 109 18.31 -30.64 -31.76
N MET A 110 16.99 -30.57 -31.62
CA MET A 110 16.09 -31.69 -31.88
C MET A 110 14.91 -31.26 -32.74
N GLN A 111 14.47 -32.11 -33.66
CA GLN A 111 13.20 -31.91 -34.38
C GLN A 111 12.07 -32.58 -33.59
N SER A 112 11.30 -31.80 -32.85
CA SER A 112 10.19 -32.33 -32.04
C SER A 112 8.90 -32.50 -32.84
N ALA A 113 8.73 -31.74 -33.93
CA ALA A 113 7.66 -31.90 -34.89
C ALA A 113 8.16 -31.54 -36.31
N PRO A 114 7.44 -31.91 -37.39
CA PRO A 114 7.87 -31.59 -38.76
C PRO A 114 8.17 -30.10 -38.98
N ASP A 115 7.44 -29.21 -38.32
CA ASP A 115 7.51 -27.75 -38.40
C ASP A 115 8.18 -27.09 -37.19
N THR A 116 8.80 -27.87 -36.29
CA THR A 116 9.33 -27.36 -35.02
C THR A 116 10.70 -27.95 -34.70
N LEU A 117 11.68 -27.08 -34.45
CA LEU A 117 12.97 -27.47 -33.87
C LEU A 117 13.12 -26.89 -32.46
N GLU A 118 13.71 -27.66 -31.56
CA GLU A 118 14.04 -27.26 -30.20
C GLU A 118 15.56 -27.19 -30.03
N LEU A 119 16.05 -25.97 -29.82
CA LEU A 119 17.43 -25.70 -29.45
C LEU A 119 17.50 -25.49 -27.94
N ARG A 120 18.12 -26.43 -27.23
CA ARG A 120 18.31 -26.35 -25.78
C ARG A 120 19.78 -26.10 -25.44
N TYR A 121 20.06 -24.99 -24.79
CA TYR A 121 21.36 -24.66 -24.22
C TYR A 121 21.49 -25.25 -22.81
N LYS A 122 22.65 -25.81 -22.48
CA LYS A 122 22.94 -26.33 -21.15
C LYS A 122 23.40 -25.21 -20.21
N SER A 123 22.98 -25.24 -18.95
CA SER A 123 23.40 -24.27 -17.93
C SER A 123 24.91 -24.12 -17.83
N SER A 124 25.67 -25.23 -17.90
CA SER A 124 27.14 -25.20 -17.90
C SER A 124 27.75 -24.42 -19.06
N PHE A 125 27.10 -24.43 -20.24
CA PHE A 125 27.49 -23.60 -21.37
C PHE A 125 27.06 -22.15 -21.19
N LEU A 126 25.83 -21.90 -20.70
CA LEU A 126 25.36 -20.54 -20.47
C LEU A 126 26.26 -19.81 -19.47
N LYS A 127 26.65 -20.48 -18.39
CA LYS A 127 27.60 -19.97 -17.39
C LYS A 127 28.89 -19.43 -18.02
N LYS A 128 29.43 -20.09 -19.08
CA LYS A 128 30.60 -19.63 -19.86
C LYS A 128 30.50 -18.21 -20.40
N TYR A 129 29.29 -17.72 -20.64
CA TYR A 129 29.02 -16.44 -21.29
C TYR A 129 28.22 -15.47 -20.43
N GLU A 130 28.11 -15.74 -19.13
CA GLU A 130 27.50 -14.84 -18.15
C GLU A 130 28.09 -13.41 -18.24
N TRP A 131 27.33 -12.41 -17.79
CA TRP A 131 27.63 -10.97 -17.92
C TRP A 131 27.58 -10.42 -19.36
N GLY A 132 26.97 -11.17 -20.29
CA GLY A 132 26.82 -10.77 -21.69
C GLY A 132 28.17 -10.60 -22.39
N THR A 133 29.12 -11.49 -22.11
CA THR A 133 30.49 -11.42 -22.67
C THR A 133 30.55 -11.73 -24.16
N ALA A 134 29.58 -12.49 -24.68
CA ALA A 134 29.44 -12.78 -26.11
C ALA A 134 27.97 -13.00 -26.52
N ASP A 135 27.70 -12.92 -27.83
CA ASP A 135 26.43 -13.32 -28.44
C ASP A 135 26.45 -14.83 -28.73
N ILE A 136 25.56 -15.58 -28.08
CA ILE A 136 25.37 -17.03 -28.26
C ILE A 136 24.29 -17.34 -29.30
N GLY A 137 23.79 -16.32 -29.99
CA GLY A 137 22.91 -16.41 -31.12
C GLY A 137 23.48 -17.31 -32.23
N THR A 138 22.57 -17.95 -32.95
CA THR A 138 22.87 -18.98 -33.93
C THR A 138 22.53 -18.52 -35.33
N VAL A 139 23.30 -18.95 -36.31
CA VAL A 139 22.94 -18.95 -37.72
C VAL A 139 22.63 -20.39 -38.11
N ILE A 140 21.37 -20.65 -38.48
CA ILE A 140 20.88 -21.99 -38.81
C ILE A 140 20.64 -22.07 -40.32
N THR A 141 21.16 -23.12 -40.94
CA THR A 141 20.91 -23.49 -42.33
C THR A 141 20.45 -24.94 -42.34
N LEU A 142 19.21 -25.20 -42.76
CA LEU A 142 18.66 -26.56 -42.67
C LEU A 142 19.31 -27.49 -43.70
N LYS A 143 19.48 -28.75 -43.30
CA LYS A 143 19.89 -29.85 -44.16
C LYS A 143 19.00 -31.04 -43.84
N SER A 144 18.44 -31.67 -44.85
CA SER A 144 17.64 -32.90 -44.67
C SER A 144 18.54 -34.12 -44.46
N ASP A 145 17.99 -35.15 -43.80
CA ASP A 145 18.71 -36.39 -43.45
C ASP A 145 19.13 -37.23 -44.66
N ASP A 146 18.45 -37.05 -45.80
CA ASP A 146 18.86 -37.60 -47.11
C ASP A 146 20.09 -36.88 -47.73
N GLY A 147 20.60 -35.83 -47.07
CA GLY A 147 21.80 -35.10 -47.46
C GLY A 147 21.54 -33.80 -48.21
N ARG A 148 20.30 -33.48 -48.61
CA ARG A 148 20.00 -32.26 -49.36
C ARG A 148 20.12 -31.00 -48.49
N PRO A 149 20.98 -30.03 -48.87
CA PRO A 149 21.08 -28.73 -48.20
C PRO A 149 19.98 -27.79 -48.68
N PHE A 150 19.50 -26.93 -47.78
CA PHE A 150 18.65 -25.80 -48.11
C PHE A 150 19.45 -24.50 -48.11
N THR A 151 18.93 -23.46 -48.75
CA THR A 151 19.70 -22.22 -49.00
C THR A 151 19.41 -21.11 -47.99
N GLN A 152 18.23 -21.13 -47.37
CA GLN A 152 17.80 -20.05 -46.47
C GLN A 152 18.48 -20.20 -45.11
N THR A 153 19.05 -19.08 -44.64
CA THR A 153 19.65 -18.98 -43.32
C THR A 153 18.74 -18.19 -42.38
N PHE A 154 18.79 -18.54 -41.10
CA PHE A 154 18.06 -17.83 -40.05
C PHE A 154 18.99 -17.51 -38.90
N SER A 155 19.01 -16.24 -38.48
CA SER A 155 19.89 -15.75 -37.42
C SER A 155 19.08 -15.39 -36.18
N THR A 156 19.59 -15.79 -35.01
CA THR A 156 19.13 -15.31 -33.71
C THR A 156 20.19 -14.39 -33.09
N ASN A 157 19.76 -13.54 -32.15
CA ASN A 157 20.64 -12.68 -31.35
C ASN A 157 20.24 -12.85 -29.89
N ILE A 158 21.11 -13.51 -29.12
CA ILE A 158 20.83 -13.94 -27.74
C ILE A 158 22.12 -13.81 -26.94
N MET A 159 22.05 -13.11 -25.81
CA MET A 159 23.13 -13.04 -24.83
C MET A 159 22.79 -13.87 -23.60
N VAL A 160 23.80 -14.17 -22.79
CA VAL A 160 23.61 -14.71 -21.44
C VAL A 160 23.90 -13.61 -20.45
N ASN A 161 22.87 -13.18 -19.73
CA ASN A 161 23.03 -12.22 -18.65
C ASN A 161 21.90 -12.39 -17.64
N THR A 162 22.25 -12.79 -16.43
CA THR A 162 21.30 -13.04 -15.36
C THR A 162 20.88 -11.72 -14.73
N LEU A 163 19.56 -11.44 -14.73
CA LEU A 163 18.98 -10.22 -14.16
C LEU A 163 19.50 -9.96 -12.74
N PRO A 164 19.96 -8.73 -12.43
CA PRO A 164 20.37 -8.38 -11.07
C PRO A 164 19.29 -8.73 -10.01
N PRO A 165 19.69 -9.12 -8.78
CA PRO A 165 18.75 -9.56 -7.77
C PRO A 165 17.75 -8.48 -7.36
N GLU A 166 16.60 -8.93 -6.85
CA GLU A 166 15.56 -8.03 -6.36
C GLU A 166 15.93 -7.37 -5.02
N ILE A 167 15.36 -6.18 -4.79
CA ILE A 167 15.34 -5.53 -3.47
C ILE A 167 14.16 -6.10 -2.68
N THR A 168 14.44 -6.89 -1.65
CA THR A 168 13.43 -7.61 -0.87
C THR A 168 12.75 -6.73 0.17
N LYS A 169 13.52 -5.82 0.79
CA LYS A 169 13.04 -4.93 1.85
C LYS A 169 13.63 -3.52 1.72
N ILE A 170 12.80 -2.51 1.99
CA ILE A 170 13.23 -1.12 2.16
C ILE A 170 12.83 -0.63 3.54
N THR A 171 13.71 0.11 4.19
CA THR A 171 13.45 0.77 5.49
C THR A 171 14.04 2.17 5.50
N ILE A 172 13.31 3.14 6.05
CA ILE A 172 13.80 4.51 6.24
C ILE A 172 14.49 4.59 7.60
N ALA A 173 15.71 5.11 7.60
CA ALA A 173 16.57 5.29 8.76
C ALA A 173 17.11 6.72 8.79
N LYS A 174 18.05 7.01 9.69
CA LYS A 174 18.77 8.27 9.74
C LYS A 174 20.28 8.07 9.80
N SER A 175 21.05 9.05 9.34
CA SER A 175 22.51 9.04 9.55
C SER A 175 22.87 9.36 11.00
N THR A 176 24.07 8.99 11.42
CA THR A 176 24.64 9.31 12.75
C THR A 176 25.31 10.68 12.80
N ASP A 177 25.20 11.48 11.73
CA ASP A 177 25.78 12.83 11.68
C ASP A 177 25.17 13.74 12.77
N PRO A 178 25.90 14.78 13.24
CA PRO A 178 25.36 15.75 14.19
C PRO A 178 24.06 16.43 13.70
N THR A 179 23.93 16.61 12.39
CA THR A 179 22.70 17.01 11.71
C THR A 179 22.28 15.86 10.79
N PRO A 180 21.46 14.93 11.29
CA PRO A 180 21.16 13.70 10.57
C PRO A 180 20.35 13.99 9.31
N CYS A 181 20.51 13.11 8.31
CA CYS A 181 19.68 13.05 7.12
C CYS A 181 18.92 11.72 7.07
N TYR A 182 17.84 11.66 6.29
CA TYR A 182 17.18 10.39 6.02
C TYR A 182 18.12 9.46 5.24
N VAL A 183 18.03 8.17 5.53
CA VAL A 183 18.78 7.12 4.86
C VAL A 183 17.82 6.05 4.36
N VAL A 184 17.85 5.74 3.06
CA VAL A 184 17.07 4.65 2.49
C VAL A 184 17.90 3.37 2.52
N CYS A 185 17.50 2.42 3.36
CA CYS A 185 18.19 1.14 3.52
C CYS A 185 17.51 0.10 2.62
N CYS A 186 18.26 -0.49 1.70
CA CYS A 186 17.74 -1.52 0.78
C CYS A 186 18.44 -2.85 1.04
N GLU A 187 17.66 -3.86 1.43
CA GLU A 187 18.10 -5.24 1.54
C GLU A 187 17.89 -5.96 0.21
N ILE A 188 18.93 -6.63 -0.28
CA ILE A 188 18.98 -7.24 -1.60
C ILE A 188 19.04 -8.75 -1.44
N ASN A 189 18.33 -9.48 -2.30
CA ASN A 189 18.36 -10.93 -2.30
C ASN A 189 19.77 -11.44 -2.67
N GLY A 190 20.52 -11.83 -1.64
CA GLY A 190 21.91 -12.24 -1.78
C GLY A 190 22.16 -13.70 -2.12
N THR A 191 21.11 -14.54 -2.24
CA THR A 191 21.26 -16.01 -2.23
C THR A 191 22.26 -16.53 -3.25
N ASN A 192 22.28 -15.97 -4.46
CA ASN A 192 23.09 -16.46 -5.57
C ASN A 192 24.16 -15.46 -6.04
N ILE A 193 24.37 -14.32 -5.37
CA ILE A 193 25.29 -13.27 -5.85
C ILE A 193 26.72 -13.82 -6.05
N LEU A 194 27.15 -14.70 -5.15
CA LEU A 194 28.48 -15.30 -5.15
C LEU A 194 28.56 -16.65 -5.87
N ASP A 195 27.47 -17.12 -6.49
CA ASP A 195 27.47 -18.41 -7.18
C ASP A 195 28.51 -18.42 -8.30
N PRO A 196 29.29 -19.49 -8.48
CA PRO A 196 30.32 -19.53 -9.49
C PRO A 196 29.72 -19.66 -10.90
N VAL A 197 30.22 -18.84 -11.84
CA VAL A 197 29.77 -18.83 -13.25
C VAL A 197 30.87 -19.08 -14.29
N ASN A 198 32.16 -18.98 -13.97
CA ASN A 198 33.35 -19.56 -14.64
C ASN A 198 34.55 -19.37 -13.71
N SER A 199 35.76 -19.85 -14.04
CA SER A 199 37.11 -19.48 -13.53
C SER A 199 37.29 -18.75 -12.17
N GLY A 200 36.41 -18.98 -11.18
CA GLY A 200 36.32 -18.22 -9.93
C GLY A 200 35.43 -16.96 -9.94
N ASP A 201 34.80 -16.60 -11.06
CA ASP A 201 33.89 -15.46 -11.20
C ASP A 201 32.51 -15.73 -10.58
N LYS A 202 31.84 -14.65 -10.15
CA LYS A 202 30.57 -14.66 -9.40
C LYS A 202 29.38 -14.33 -10.30
N LEU A 203 28.23 -14.96 -10.09
CA LEU A 203 27.04 -14.76 -10.91
C LEU A 203 26.70 -13.30 -11.13
N HIS A 204 26.72 -12.49 -10.07
CA HIS A 204 26.43 -11.06 -10.13
C HIS A 204 27.65 -10.16 -9.88
N GLY A 205 28.85 -10.66 -10.22
CA GLY A 205 30.09 -9.87 -10.11
C GLY A 205 30.15 -8.63 -11.03
N ASP A 206 29.24 -8.53 -11.99
CA ASP A 206 29.12 -7.44 -12.95
C ASP A 206 28.11 -6.34 -12.57
N ILE A 207 27.50 -6.41 -11.38
CA ILE A 207 26.74 -5.29 -10.83
C ILE A 207 27.69 -4.11 -10.62
N VAL A 208 27.36 -2.96 -11.24
CA VAL A 208 28.21 -1.75 -11.21
C VAL A 208 27.51 -0.52 -10.66
N ALA A 209 26.18 -0.54 -10.52
CA ALA A 209 25.47 0.66 -10.11
C ALA A 209 24.18 0.39 -9.33
N LEU A 210 23.89 1.31 -8.41
CA LEU A 210 22.56 1.58 -7.91
C LEU A 210 21.97 2.74 -8.71
N ARG A 211 20.81 2.53 -9.31
CA ARG A 211 20.04 3.57 -10.00
C ARG A 211 19.01 4.15 -9.04
N VAL A 212 18.96 5.47 -8.96
CA VAL A 212 18.07 6.19 -8.05
C VAL A 212 17.36 7.31 -8.79
N THR A 213 16.04 7.29 -8.78
CA THR A 213 15.20 8.42 -9.22
C THR A 213 14.53 9.02 -7.99
N GLU A 214 14.72 10.33 -7.82
CA GLU A 214 14.13 11.15 -6.75
C GLU A 214 13.00 11.99 -7.36
N ASP A 215 11.80 11.94 -6.77
CA ASP A 215 10.62 12.72 -7.18
C ASP A 215 10.27 12.65 -8.68
N GLY A 216 10.46 11.48 -9.28
CA GLY A 216 10.21 11.27 -10.71
C GLY A 216 11.17 12.04 -11.64
N GLY A 217 12.23 12.63 -11.10
CA GLY A 217 13.25 13.35 -11.86
C GLY A 217 14.20 12.43 -12.64
N THR A 218 15.32 13.00 -13.09
CA THR A 218 16.35 12.26 -13.83
C THR A 218 16.97 11.17 -12.95
N GLU A 219 17.06 9.95 -13.50
CA GLU A 219 17.70 8.82 -12.82
C GLU A 219 19.20 9.08 -12.64
N LYS A 220 19.65 9.07 -11.39
CA LYS A 220 21.05 9.22 -10.99
C LYS A 220 21.71 7.85 -10.88
N THR A 221 23.00 7.82 -11.20
CA THR A 221 23.84 6.61 -11.11
C THR A 221 24.77 6.72 -9.92
N ILE A 222 24.76 5.71 -9.06
CA ILE A 222 25.66 5.63 -7.91
C ILE A 222 26.52 4.38 -8.10
N PRO A 223 27.85 4.53 -8.32
CA PRO A 223 28.73 3.41 -8.53
C PRO A 223 28.82 2.51 -7.30
N ILE A 224 28.73 1.19 -7.52
CA ILE A 224 28.99 0.13 -6.55
C ILE A 224 29.72 -1.02 -7.25
N SER A 225 30.32 -1.94 -6.51
CA SER A 225 30.77 -3.21 -7.08
C SER A 225 30.58 -4.37 -6.11
N VAL A 226 30.64 -5.60 -6.60
CA VAL A 226 30.46 -6.81 -5.78
C VAL A 226 31.81 -7.35 -5.32
N ASN A 227 32.02 -7.42 -4.01
CA ASN A 227 33.19 -8.03 -3.40
C ASN A 227 32.83 -9.38 -2.72
N GLY A 228 33.76 -10.01 -2.00
CA GLY A 228 33.53 -11.32 -1.36
C GLY A 228 32.69 -11.28 -0.09
N THR A 229 32.46 -10.08 0.46
CA THR A 229 31.84 -9.83 1.76
C THR A 229 30.61 -8.90 1.68
N GLY A 230 30.25 -8.41 0.49
CA GLY A 230 29.14 -7.50 0.25
C GLY A 230 29.35 -6.58 -0.96
N PHE A 231 28.67 -5.43 -0.94
CA PHE A 231 28.91 -4.35 -1.91
C PHE A 231 30.08 -3.46 -1.48
N ASP A 232 30.98 -3.16 -2.41
CA ASP A 232 31.95 -2.09 -2.26
C ASP A 232 31.32 -0.77 -2.74
N ILE A 233 31.34 0.23 -1.84
CA ILE A 233 30.73 1.54 -2.01
C ILE A 233 31.76 2.68 -2.03
N THR A 234 33.06 2.37 -2.09
CA THR A 234 34.16 3.36 -2.06
C THR A 234 34.06 4.43 -3.14
N HIS A 235 33.49 4.08 -4.31
CA HIS A 235 33.27 4.98 -5.44
C HIS A 235 31.88 5.62 -5.49
N SER A 236 31.12 5.58 -4.39
CA SER A 236 29.76 6.16 -4.33
C SER A 236 29.73 7.68 -4.12
N ASP A 237 30.89 8.35 -4.06
CA ASP A 237 31.02 9.77 -3.72
C ASP A 237 30.34 10.16 -2.40
N GLY A 238 30.32 9.25 -1.43
CA GLY A 238 29.68 9.46 -0.12
C GLY A 238 28.14 9.42 -0.14
N LYS A 239 27.53 9.07 -1.28
CA LYS A 239 26.07 8.89 -1.40
C LYS A 239 25.59 7.60 -0.74
N LEU A 240 26.46 6.62 -0.55
CA LEU A 240 26.17 5.43 0.24
C LEU A 240 26.97 5.47 1.55
N LEU A 241 26.29 5.15 2.65
CA LEU A 241 26.89 5.09 3.98
C LEU A 241 27.31 3.66 4.33
N SER A 242 28.29 3.53 5.22
CA SER A 242 28.54 2.27 5.90
C SER A 242 27.45 2.02 6.97
N ARG A 243 27.18 0.75 7.30
CA ARG A 243 26.18 0.39 8.33
C ARG A 243 26.42 1.08 9.68
N ALA A 244 27.68 1.32 10.04
CA ALA A 244 28.05 1.96 11.31
C ALA A 244 27.57 3.42 11.43
N ASN A 245 27.30 4.08 10.30
CA ASN A 245 26.88 5.48 10.24
C ASN A 245 25.36 5.65 10.07
N VAL A 246 24.58 4.60 10.39
CA VAL A 246 23.13 4.57 10.20
C VAL A 246 22.45 4.07 11.47
N ASP A 247 21.54 4.89 11.98
CA ASP A 247 20.72 4.56 13.15
C ASP A 247 19.24 4.43 12.76
N PRO A 248 18.45 3.63 13.50
CA PRO A 248 17.00 3.63 13.37
C PRO A 248 16.45 5.04 13.48
N LEU A 249 15.49 5.39 12.60
CA LEU A 249 14.82 6.68 12.68
C LEU A 249 13.99 6.80 13.97
N PHE A 250 13.31 5.71 14.33
CA PHE A 250 12.53 5.55 15.55
C PHE A 250 12.99 4.31 16.31
N SER A 251 12.73 4.25 17.61
CA SER A 251 13.13 3.12 18.47
C SER A 251 12.29 1.85 18.25
N ASP A 252 11.21 1.93 17.47
CA ASP A 252 10.35 0.79 17.16
C ASP A 252 11.07 -0.25 16.27
N SER A 253 10.79 -1.53 16.52
CA SER A 253 11.40 -2.67 15.81
C SER A 253 11.10 -2.69 14.29
N SER A 254 10.01 -2.07 13.84
CA SER A 254 9.67 -1.98 12.41
C SER A 254 10.64 -1.06 11.65
N TYR A 255 11.34 -0.18 12.38
CA TYR A 255 12.40 0.69 11.89
C TYR A 255 13.80 0.13 12.15
N ALA A 256 13.91 -1.16 12.52
CA ALA A 256 15.20 -1.82 12.64
C ALA A 256 15.96 -1.73 11.31
N VAL A 257 17.15 -1.12 11.37
CA VAL A 257 18.01 -0.95 10.21
C VAL A 257 18.49 -2.33 9.76
N PRO A 258 18.23 -2.73 8.50
CA PRO A 258 18.69 -4.02 7.99
C PRO A 258 20.22 -4.10 8.07
N SER A 259 20.71 -5.32 8.25
CA SER A 259 22.14 -5.61 8.35
C SER A 259 22.45 -6.87 7.59
N GLY A 260 23.62 -6.92 6.95
CA GLY A 260 24.05 -8.08 6.19
C GLY A 260 25.02 -7.67 5.10
N GLN A 261 25.49 -8.67 4.35
CA GLN A 261 26.44 -8.47 3.25
C GLN A 261 25.82 -7.66 2.10
N TRP A 262 24.54 -7.89 1.83
CA TRP A 262 23.85 -7.37 0.64
C TRP A 262 22.83 -6.29 1.02
N VAL A 263 23.33 -5.23 1.66
CA VAL A 263 22.53 -4.07 2.06
C VAL A 263 23.23 -2.80 1.62
N VAL A 264 22.48 -1.88 0.99
CA VAL A 264 22.96 -0.54 0.65
C VAL A 264 22.21 0.51 1.47
N TYR A 265 22.94 1.53 1.94
CA TYR A 265 22.41 2.61 2.76
C TYR A 265 22.53 3.92 2.01
N LEU A 266 21.50 4.28 1.25
CA LEU A 266 21.46 5.50 0.45
C LEU A 266 21.26 6.72 1.34
N ARG A 267 22.28 7.57 1.42
CA ARG A 267 22.21 8.89 2.04
C ARG A 267 21.31 9.80 1.20
N THR A 268 20.37 10.48 1.84
CA THR A 268 19.62 11.57 1.22
C THR A 268 20.17 12.93 1.68
N ASP A 269 19.80 14.00 0.98
CA ASP A 269 20.11 15.36 1.42
C ASP A 269 19.02 15.97 2.32
N ILE A 270 18.02 15.16 2.69
CA ILE A 270 16.83 15.61 3.43
C ILE A 270 17.03 15.35 4.92
N LYS A 271 16.90 16.40 5.72
CA LYS A 271 17.10 16.33 7.18
C LYS A 271 15.76 16.09 7.89
N PRO A 272 15.53 14.93 8.56
CA PRO A 272 14.25 14.60 9.18
C PRO A 272 13.75 15.63 10.19
N TYR A 273 14.67 16.28 10.91
CA TYR A 273 14.35 17.21 12.00
C TYR A 273 14.44 18.68 11.58
N ASP A 274 14.57 18.96 10.29
CA ASP A 274 14.62 20.30 9.70
C ASP A 274 13.27 20.64 9.06
N LEU A 275 12.74 21.83 9.34
CA LEU A 275 11.43 22.27 8.84
C LEU A 275 11.35 22.33 7.30
N THR A 276 12.50 22.37 6.61
CA THR A 276 12.56 22.28 5.14
C THR A 276 12.14 20.91 4.61
N ALA A 277 12.19 19.85 5.41
CA ALA A 277 11.67 18.53 5.07
C ALA A 277 10.14 18.45 5.19
N ALA A 278 9.41 19.55 5.01
CA ALA A 278 7.96 19.60 5.22
C ALA A 278 7.18 18.59 4.36
N LEU A 279 7.71 18.19 3.21
CA LEU A 279 7.06 17.23 2.31
C LEU A 279 7.88 15.93 2.20
N PRO A 280 7.22 14.76 2.14
CA PRO A 280 7.81 13.51 1.69
C PRO A 280 8.43 13.62 0.30
N HIS A 281 9.60 13.02 0.12
CA HIS A 281 10.28 12.86 -1.17
C HIS A 281 10.31 11.39 -1.54
N THR A 282 9.98 11.09 -2.79
CA THR A 282 9.87 9.72 -3.32
C THR A 282 11.21 9.26 -3.90
N TYR A 283 11.53 7.98 -3.70
CA TYR A 283 12.74 7.35 -4.20
C TYR A 283 12.37 6.04 -4.90
N ARG A 284 12.79 5.91 -6.16
CA ARG A 284 12.70 4.68 -6.95
C ARG A 284 14.12 4.13 -7.14
N ILE A 285 14.36 2.90 -6.70
CA ILE A 285 15.70 2.31 -6.57
C ILE A 285 15.76 0.96 -7.29
N ARG A 286 16.84 0.70 -8.03
CA ARG A 286 17.12 -0.60 -8.69
C ARG A 286 18.61 -0.82 -8.88
N LEU A 287 19.02 -2.07 -9.03
CA LEU A 287 20.39 -2.45 -9.37
C LEU A 287 20.57 -2.46 -10.89
N ALA A 288 21.77 -2.12 -11.36
CA ALA A 288 22.17 -2.21 -12.75
C ALA A 288 23.54 -2.87 -12.89
N ASP A 289 23.65 -3.75 -13.88
CA ASP A 289 24.91 -4.38 -14.27
C ASP A 289 25.66 -3.60 -15.36
N ARG A 290 26.84 -4.11 -15.74
CA ARG A 290 27.72 -3.50 -16.74
C ARG A 290 27.08 -3.42 -18.13
N LYS A 291 26.11 -4.26 -18.43
CA LYS A 291 25.34 -4.28 -19.70
C LYS A 291 24.02 -3.53 -19.57
N ASN A 292 23.83 -2.80 -18.48
CA ASN A 292 22.65 -1.99 -18.19
C ASN A 292 21.34 -2.80 -18.13
N LEU A 293 21.44 -4.11 -17.87
CA LEU A 293 20.28 -4.90 -17.46
C LEU A 293 20.02 -4.59 -15.97
N MET A 294 18.76 -4.36 -15.63
CA MET A 294 18.38 -3.79 -14.33
C MET A 294 17.38 -4.67 -13.61
N SER A 295 17.49 -4.73 -12.27
CA SER A 295 16.45 -5.36 -11.45
C SER A 295 15.11 -4.63 -11.58
N ASP A 296 14.05 -5.27 -11.10
CA ASP A 296 12.80 -4.56 -10.81
C ASP A 296 13.07 -3.41 -9.85
N ALA A 297 12.32 -2.32 -10.04
CA ALA A 297 12.46 -1.13 -9.21
C ALA A 297 11.59 -1.23 -7.96
N LYS A 298 12.10 -0.72 -6.86
CA LYS A 298 11.38 -0.61 -5.59
C LYS A 298 11.25 0.86 -5.20
N GLU A 299 10.06 1.24 -4.75
CA GLU A 299 9.72 2.62 -4.41
C GLU A 299 9.54 2.79 -2.90
N THR A 300 9.92 3.96 -2.40
CA THR A 300 9.74 4.40 -1.02
C THR A 300 9.66 5.92 -0.95
N HIS A 301 9.42 6.49 0.24
CA HIS A 301 9.44 7.92 0.46
C HIS A 301 10.00 8.29 1.85
N THR A 302 10.55 9.50 1.98
CA THR A 302 10.85 10.09 3.30
C THR A 302 9.56 10.51 4.00
N LEU A 303 9.60 10.75 5.32
CA LEU A 303 8.38 10.88 6.13
C LEU A 303 7.92 12.33 6.37
N GLY A 304 8.41 13.28 5.57
CA GLY A 304 8.24 14.70 5.87
C GLY A 304 9.01 15.12 7.13
N TYR A 305 8.47 16.08 7.89
CA TYR A 305 9.08 16.57 9.12
C TYR A 305 8.86 15.56 10.25
N SER A 306 9.90 14.84 10.64
CA SER A 306 9.86 13.97 11.81
C SER A 306 10.12 14.79 13.07
N VAL A 307 9.27 14.67 14.09
CA VAL A 307 9.53 15.34 15.37
C VAL A 307 10.46 14.46 16.20
N ASP A 308 11.63 14.99 16.59
CA ASP A 308 12.46 14.34 17.60
C ASP A 308 11.81 14.48 18.99
N THR A 309 11.02 13.48 19.38
CA THR A 309 10.29 13.44 20.65
C THR A 309 11.15 12.92 21.81
N SER A 310 12.48 12.83 21.63
CA SER A 310 13.40 12.56 22.73
C SER A 310 13.32 13.64 23.82
N GLY A 311 13.50 13.22 25.07
CA GLY A 311 13.37 14.08 26.24
C GLY A 311 11.91 14.29 26.64
N SER A 312 11.45 13.51 27.63
CA SER A 312 10.03 13.47 28.05
C SER A 312 9.49 14.81 28.57
N SER A 313 10.37 15.73 29.00
CA SER A 313 9.97 17.06 29.49
C SER A 313 9.72 18.09 28.38
N GLU A 314 10.08 17.80 27.12
CA GLU A 314 9.94 18.74 26.00
C GLU A 314 9.18 18.16 24.79
N ALA A 315 8.88 16.86 24.79
CA ALA A 315 8.30 16.16 23.64
C ALA A 315 6.99 16.81 23.13
N TRP A 316 6.04 17.13 24.02
CA TRP A 316 4.78 17.78 23.65
C TRP A 316 5.00 19.19 23.11
N LYS A 317 5.91 19.95 23.75
CA LYS A 317 6.30 21.29 23.30
C LYS A 317 6.89 21.26 21.89
N LYS A 318 7.75 20.28 21.60
CA LYS A 318 8.33 20.07 20.26
C LYS A 318 7.25 19.78 19.21
N VAL A 319 6.24 18.95 19.53
CA VAL A 319 5.09 18.73 18.64
C VAL A 319 4.32 20.02 18.37
N ARG A 320 4.01 20.79 19.42
CA ARG A 320 3.33 22.08 19.27
C ARG A 320 4.13 23.03 18.38
N LYS A 321 5.44 23.14 18.61
CA LYS A 321 6.34 23.96 17.79
C LYS A 321 6.38 23.49 16.33
N ALA A 322 6.45 22.18 16.10
CA ALA A 322 6.44 21.60 14.77
C ALA A 322 5.19 22.01 13.97
N VAL A 323 4.01 21.88 14.57
CA VAL A 323 2.73 22.27 13.95
C VAL A 323 2.67 23.76 13.63
N THR A 324 3.19 24.60 14.53
CA THR A 324 3.25 26.05 14.31
C THR A 324 4.18 26.41 13.15
N ASP A 325 5.36 25.79 13.09
CA ASP A 325 6.45 26.27 12.24
C ASP A 325 6.51 25.61 10.87
N VAL A 326 6.00 24.38 10.71
CA VAL A 326 6.03 23.68 9.43
C VAL A 326 5.24 24.45 8.36
N ALA A 327 5.69 24.39 7.12
CA ALA A 327 5.03 25.01 5.98
C ALA A 327 3.61 24.43 5.77
N ALA A 328 2.70 25.26 5.24
CA ALA A 328 1.36 24.80 4.87
C ALA A 328 1.44 23.70 3.80
N GLY A 329 0.57 22.70 3.93
CA GLY A 329 0.58 21.46 3.14
C GLY A 329 1.57 20.41 3.64
N GLY A 330 2.38 20.70 4.66
CA GLY A 330 3.39 19.79 5.18
C GLY A 330 2.83 18.51 5.83
N VAL A 331 3.74 17.55 6.04
CA VAL A 331 3.50 16.30 6.76
C VAL A 331 4.40 16.27 7.99
N ILE A 332 3.78 16.12 9.16
CA ILE A 332 4.47 15.90 10.43
C ILE A 332 4.33 14.44 10.83
N THR A 333 5.46 13.76 11.04
CA THR A 333 5.50 12.38 11.51
C THR A 333 5.90 12.32 12.98
N LEU A 334 5.11 11.59 13.76
CA LEU A 334 5.25 11.40 15.20
C LEU A 334 5.45 9.92 15.54
N SER A 335 6.24 9.60 16.56
CA SER A 335 6.45 8.22 17.02
C SER A 335 6.41 8.10 18.54
N GLY A 336 6.04 6.91 19.01
CA GLY A 336 6.04 6.54 20.42
C GLY A 336 4.93 7.24 21.23
N THR A 337 5.10 7.25 22.56
CA THR A 337 4.18 7.91 23.49
C THR A 337 4.70 9.28 23.88
N ILE A 338 3.94 10.32 23.57
CA ILE A 338 4.24 11.72 23.81
C ILE A 338 3.28 12.22 24.89
N ASN A 339 3.82 12.44 26.08
CA ASN A 339 3.06 12.89 27.25
C ASN A 339 3.13 14.40 27.40
N ALA A 340 1.99 15.04 27.66
CA ALA A 340 1.99 16.35 28.29
C ALA A 340 2.51 16.25 29.73
N THR A 341 3.21 17.28 30.20
CA THR A 341 3.72 17.36 31.58
C THR A 341 3.54 18.77 32.14
N THR A 342 3.77 18.93 33.44
CA THR A 342 3.77 20.25 34.09
C THR A 342 5.03 21.08 33.80
N ALA A 343 6.00 20.55 33.03
CA ALA A 343 7.15 21.31 32.59
C ALA A 343 6.72 22.49 31.70
N SER A 344 7.47 23.60 31.77
CA SER A 344 7.09 24.86 31.12
C SER A 344 6.90 24.70 29.61
N GLY A 345 5.66 24.91 29.14
CA GLY A 345 5.30 24.82 27.73
C GLY A 345 5.15 23.39 27.17
N ASN A 346 5.39 22.35 27.96
CA ASN A 346 5.23 20.93 27.56
C ASN A 346 3.82 20.41 27.78
N HIS A 347 2.84 21.27 27.50
CA HIS A 347 1.40 21.04 27.62
C HIS A 347 0.67 22.09 26.79
N GLY A 348 -0.65 22.06 26.84
CA GLY A 348 -1.54 22.97 26.11
C GLY A 348 -1.96 22.40 24.75
N HIS A 349 -2.94 23.04 24.12
CA HIS A 349 -3.49 22.58 22.84
C HIS A 349 -2.45 22.63 21.73
N ILE A 350 -2.49 21.63 20.85
CA ILE A 350 -1.81 21.66 19.56
C ILE A 350 -2.75 22.35 18.58
N GLU A 351 -2.44 23.60 18.26
CA GLU A 351 -3.28 24.45 17.41
C GLU A 351 -2.89 24.30 15.94
N ILE A 352 -3.86 24.00 15.08
CA ILE A 352 -3.70 23.85 13.64
C ILE A 352 -4.53 24.93 12.95
N SER A 353 -3.87 25.78 12.16
CA SER A 353 -4.49 26.91 11.46
C SER A 353 -4.07 27.01 10.00
N LYS A 354 -3.55 25.92 9.45
CA LYS A 354 -3.10 25.80 8.05
C LYS A 354 -3.35 24.37 7.56
N ASN A 355 -3.35 24.19 6.24
CA ASN A 355 -3.45 22.86 5.65
C ASN A 355 -2.26 22.00 6.13
N LEU A 356 -2.53 20.80 6.63
CA LEU A 356 -1.50 19.98 7.26
C LEU A 356 -1.91 18.51 7.39
N THR A 357 -0.92 17.61 7.31
CA THR A 357 -1.06 16.23 7.76
C THR A 357 -0.23 16.01 9.02
N ILE A 358 -0.81 15.41 10.06
CA ILE A 358 -0.09 14.89 11.23
C ILE A 358 -0.35 13.38 11.30
N GLN A 359 0.72 12.60 11.30
CA GLN A 359 0.63 11.15 11.25
C GLN A 359 1.50 10.45 12.30
N GLY A 360 1.07 9.27 12.72
CA GLY A 360 1.95 8.30 13.35
C GLY A 360 3.00 7.76 12.38
N ALA A 361 4.06 7.16 12.91
CA ALA A 361 5.14 6.57 12.12
C ALA A 361 4.60 5.45 11.21
N PRO A 362 4.63 5.60 9.87
CA PRO A 362 4.01 4.63 8.97
C PRO A 362 4.65 3.25 9.05
N GLY A 363 3.84 2.20 9.12
CA GLY A 363 4.31 0.83 9.23
C GLY A 363 4.89 0.46 10.61
N SER A 364 4.79 1.35 11.60
CA SER A 364 5.11 1.04 12.99
C SER A 364 4.10 0.04 13.57
N ASN A 365 4.60 -0.98 14.26
CA ASN A 365 3.78 -1.91 15.04
C ASN A 365 3.39 -1.32 16.41
N GLN A 366 4.00 -0.21 16.82
CA GLN A 366 3.67 0.51 18.04
C GLN A 366 2.78 1.72 17.73
N PRO A 367 1.71 1.95 18.51
CA PRO A 367 0.85 3.10 18.31
C PRO A 367 1.59 4.40 18.66
N THR A 368 1.41 5.42 17.83
CA THR A 368 1.79 6.79 18.20
C THR A 368 0.72 7.39 19.10
N ILE A 369 1.08 7.73 20.34
CA ILE A 369 0.12 8.18 21.37
C ILE A 369 0.43 9.63 21.76
N LEU A 370 -0.57 10.50 21.64
CA LEU A 370 -0.60 11.82 22.28
C LEU A 370 -1.46 11.71 23.55
N ASP A 371 -0.80 11.82 24.70
CA ASP A 371 -1.43 11.67 26.02
C ASP A 371 -1.38 12.98 26.79
N ALA A 372 -2.52 13.65 26.90
CA ALA A 372 -2.64 14.91 27.64
C ALA A 372 -2.72 14.72 29.17
N ARG A 373 -2.81 13.46 29.65
CA ARG A 373 -2.76 13.04 31.07
C ARG A 373 -3.77 13.72 32.01
N HIS A 374 -4.82 14.36 31.49
CA HIS A 374 -5.80 15.12 32.29
C HIS A 374 -5.20 16.16 33.26
N LEU A 375 -3.95 16.58 33.09
CA LEU A 375 -3.58 17.97 33.33
C LEU A 375 -4.16 18.75 34.54
N GLY A 376 -4.17 18.35 35.82
CA GLY A 376 -4.76 19.20 36.89
C GLY A 376 -6.30 19.11 37.10
N PRO A 377 -6.89 19.95 37.97
CA PRO A 377 -8.20 19.67 38.59
C PRO A 377 -9.39 19.70 37.62
N ALA A 378 -10.37 18.81 37.78
CA ALA A 378 -11.60 18.70 36.95
C ALA A 378 -12.29 20.05 36.67
N SER A 379 -12.30 20.94 37.67
CA SER A 379 -12.97 22.24 37.67
C SER A 379 -12.06 23.44 37.35
N SER A 380 -10.76 23.25 37.13
CA SER A 380 -9.83 24.36 36.93
C SER A 380 -10.00 24.99 35.53
N PRO A 381 -10.28 26.30 35.43
CA PRO A 381 -10.30 27.01 34.15
C PRO A 381 -8.88 27.31 33.64
N ASN A 382 -7.83 26.93 34.38
CA ASN A 382 -6.46 27.13 33.94
C ASN A 382 -6.10 26.11 32.83
N ILE A 383 -6.24 26.58 31.59
CA ILE A 383 -5.94 25.87 30.35
C ILE A 383 -4.46 25.40 30.31
N ALA A 384 -3.56 26.01 31.10
CA ALA A 384 -2.17 25.59 31.15
C ALA A 384 -2.00 24.25 31.88
N ALA A 385 -2.87 23.92 32.84
CA ALA A 385 -2.85 22.59 33.44
C ALA A 385 -3.66 21.64 32.55
N SER A 386 -4.97 21.82 32.43
CA SER A 386 -5.84 20.87 31.69
C SER A 386 -6.14 21.40 30.32
N HIS A 387 -6.00 20.56 29.31
CA HIS A 387 -6.08 21.03 27.95
C HIS A 387 -6.57 19.92 27.00
N ARG A 388 -7.30 20.30 25.95
CA ARG A 388 -7.62 19.38 24.86
C ARG A 388 -6.36 19.04 24.07
N ILE A 389 -6.44 18.07 23.17
CA ILE A 389 -5.26 17.66 22.39
C ILE A 389 -5.11 18.56 21.17
N PHE A 390 -6.10 18.58 20.28
CA PHE A 390 -6.08 19.41 19.07
C PHE A 390 -7.13 20.53 19.08
N THR A 391 -6.75 21.67 18.49
CA THR A 391 -7.66 22.77 18.17
C THR A 391 -7.45 23.16 16.70
N VAL A 392 -8.43 22.88 15.85
CA VAL A 392 -8.37 23.20 14.40
C VAL A 392 -9.18 24.46 14.11
N LYS A 393 -8.52 25.51 13.61
CA LYS A 393 -9.12 26.82 13.34
C LYS A 393 -9.03 27.19 11.86
N GLY A 394 -9.98 28.03 11.43
CA GLY A 394 -10.00 28.59 10.09
C GLY A 394 -10.56 27.63 9.03
N ALA A 395 -10.49 28.05 7.78
CA ALA A 395 -10.87 27.23 6.64
C ALA A 395 -9.64 26.50 6.10
N VAL A 396 -9.40 25.29 6.64
CA VAL A 396 -8.19 24.52 6.41
C VAL A 396 -8.52 23.05 6.13
N ASP A 397 -7.64 22.37 5.39
CA ASP A 397 -7.70 20.93 5.16
C ASP A 397 -6.69 20.22 6.05
N VAL A 398 -7.19 19.46 7.03
CA VAL A 398 -6.36 18.78 8.03
C VAL A 398 -6.59 17.28 7.96
N THR A 399 -5.49 16.53 7.89
CA THR A 399 -5.51 15.07 8.01
C THR A 399 -4.78 14.63 9.28
N LEU A 400 -5.45 13.85 10.12
CA LEU A 400 -4.84 13.14 11.24
C LEU A 400 -4.86 11.64 10.94
N LYS A 401 -3.72 10.98 11.06
CA LYS A 401 -3.57 9.58 10.63
C LYS A 401 -2.76 8.73 11.59
N ASP A 402 -3.20 7.51 11.89
CA ASP A 402 -2.43 6.54 12.71
C ASP A 402 -2.05 7.10 14.11
N LEU A 403 -2.99 7.78 14.77
CA LEU A 403 -2.77 8.43 16.07
C LEU A 403 -3.73 7.91 17.14
N THR A 404 -3.24 7.75 18.37
CA THR A 404 -4.08 7.63 19.56
C THR A 404 -4.03 8.93 20.35
N LEU A 405 -5.17 9.57 20.52
CA LEU A 405 -5.38 10.78 21.30
C LEU A 405 -6.08 10.37 22.58
N LYS A 406 -5.44 10.55 23.74
CA LYS A 406 -6.06 10.15 25.00
C LYS A 406 -5.88 11.12 26.14
N ARG A 407 -6.84 11.06 27.06
CA ARG A 407 -6.84 11.84 28.30
C ARG A 407 -6.73 13.34 28.07
N GLY A 408 -7.31 13.81 26.96
CA GLY A 408 -7.52 15.21 26.68
C GLY A 408 -8.65 15.77 27.53
N LYS A 409 -8.58 17.06 27.88
CA LYS A 409 -9.57 17.70 28.74
C LYS A 409 -9.89 19.13 28.35
N ASP A 410 -11.15 19.39 28.07
CA ASP A 410 -11.66 20.74 27.92
C ASP A 410 -12.44 21.19 29.16
N ALA A 411 -11.92 22.19 29.86
CA ALA A 411 -12.53 22.77 31.07
C ALA A 411 -13.26 24.09 30.80
N VAL A 412 -13.44 24.47 29.53
CA VAL A 412 -14.16 25.68 29.15
C VAL A 412 -15.66 25.43 29.30
N ALA A 413 -16.36 26.32 30.00
CA ALA A 413 -17.80 26.20 30.20
C ALA A 413 -18.58 26.17 28.87
N ALA A 414 -19.66 25.38 28.81
CA ALA A 414 -20.44 25.15 27.60
C ALA A 414 -21.02 26.42 26.94
N ASN A 415 -21.28 27.47 27.72
CA ASN A 415 -21.77 28.75 27.22
C ASN A 415 -20.70 29.64 26.56
N LYS A 416 -19.41 29.23 26.59
CA LYS A 416 -18.31 29.97 25.96
C LYS A 416 -18.06 29.46 24.55
N VAL A 417 -17.85 30.41 23.63
CA VAL A 417 -17.43 30.12 22.25
C VAL A 417 -16.10 29.36 22.25
N GLY A 418 -16.00 28.32 21.43
CA GLY A 418 -14.80 27.48 21.34
C GLY A 418 -14.64 26.44 22.46
N SER A 419 -15.69 26.21 23.26
CA SER A 419 -15.76 25.08 24.22
C SER A 419 -16.05 23.76 23.49
N GLY A 420 -15.76 22.64 24.15
CA GLY A 420 -16.01 21.29 23.65
C GLY A 420 -14.75 20.56 23.21
N GLY A 421 -14.88 19.26 22.97
CA GLY A 421 -13.87 18.46 22.28
C GLY A 421 -12.64 18.21 23.15
N GLY A 422 -12.76 17.34 24.16
CA GLY A 422 -11.64 16.99 25.04
C GLY A 422 -10.45 16.42 24.26
N GLY A 423 -10.71 15.63 23.22
CA GLY A 423 -9.69 15.19 22.27
C GLY A 423 -9.46 16.23 21.17
N ILE A 424 -10.49 16.46 20.35
CA ILE A 424 -10.42 17.34 19.19
C ILE A 424 -11.54 18.37 19.25
N TRP A 425 -11.17 19.65 19.16
CA TRP A 425 -12.07 20.71 18.76
C TRP A 425 -11.72 21.16 17.36
N ALA A 426 -12.71 21.28 16.48
CA ALA A 426 -12.53 21.81 15.15
C ALA A 426 -13.64 22.81 14.81
N SER A 427 -13.25 23.94 14.22
CA SER A 427 -14.20 24.91 13.66
C SER A 427 -15.01 24.26 12.53
N ALA A 428 -16.31 24.55 12.43
CA ALA A 428 -17.14 24.19 11.27
C ALA A 428 -16.66 24.76 9.93
N ASN A 429 -15.58 25.54 9.90
CA ASN A 429 -14.97 26.01 8.66
C ASN A 429 -13.84 25.08 8.15
N ALA A 430 -13.32 24.17 8.97
CA ALA A 430 -12.19 23.30 8.61
C ALA A 430 -12.65 21.97 8.02
N ASN A 431 -12.02 21.45 6.97
CA ASN A 431 -12.20 20.06 6.55
C ASN A 431 -11.29 19.16 7.38
N LEU A 432 -11.85 18.16 8.05
CA LEU A 432 -11.12 17.25 8.92
C LEU A 432 -11.23 15.83 8.40
N THR A 433 -10.08 15.21 8.11
CA THR A 433 -9.98 13.80 7.75
C THR A 433 -9.24 13.04 8.84
N LEU A 434 -9.88 12.03 9.41
CA LEU A 434 -9.35 11.14 10.43
C LEU A 434 -9.23 9.74 9.84
N ILE A 435 -8.02 9.16 9.87
CA ILE A 435 -7.76 7.82 9.32
C ILE A 435 -7.03 7.01 10.38
N ASN A 436 -7.61 5.90 10.83
CA ASN A 436 -7.02 5.07 11.87
C ASN A 436 -6.66 5.89 13.13
N VAL A 437 -7.56 6.78 13.55
CA VAL A 437 -7.40 7.62 14.73
C VAL A 437 -8.24 7.06 15.88
N THR A 438 -7.63 6.89 17.04
CA THR A 438 -8.34 6.57 18.29
C THR A 438 -8.44 7.83 19.15
N VAL A 439 -9.64 8.23 19.57
CA VAL A 439 -9.87 9.29 20.57
C VAL A 439 -10.52 8.65 21.79
N LYS A 440 -9.80 8.65 22.92
CA LYS A 440 -10.31 7.96 24.10
C LYS A 440 -10.02 8.62 25.44
N ASP A 441 -10.83 8.26 26.43
CA ASP A 441 -10.70 8.73 27.80
C ASP A 441 -10.66 10.28 27.89
N CYS A 442 -11.26 10.99 26.92
CA CYS A 442 -11.26 12.45 26.90
C CYS A 442 -12.47 13.00 27.65
N ILE A 443 -12.30 14.17 28.27
CA ILE A 443 -13.34 14.83 29.06
C ILE A 443 -13.59 16.22 28.48
N SER A 444 -14.85 16.62 28.35
CA SER A 444 -15.20 18.00 28.05
C SER A 444 -16.33 18.50 28.94
N LYS A 445 -16.25 19.74 29.41
CA LYS A 445 -17.36 20.43 30.08
C LYS A 445 -18.47 20.89 29.13
N ALA A 446 -18.25 20.77 27.83
CA ALA A 446 -19.20 21.14 26.80
C ALA A 446 -19.41 19.97 25.84
N HIS A 447 -20.25 20.20 24.83
CA HIS A 447 -20.61 19.19 23.84
C HIS A 447 -19.38 18.53 23.19
N GLY A 448 -19.49 17.25 22.83
CA GLY A 448 -18.40 16.52 22.19
C GLY A 448 -17.31 16.12 23.17
N GLY A 449 -17.53 15.09 23.99
CA GLY A 449 -16.54 14.65 24.99
C GLY A 449 -15.21 14.27 24.33
N GLY A 450 -15.27 13.51 23.23
CA GLY A 450 -14.12 13.20 22.38
C GLY A 450 -13.89 14.27 21.33
N ILE A 451 -14.87 14.45 20.43
CA ILE A 451 -14.79 15.34 19.27
C ILE A 451 -15.93 16.35 19.29
N ARG A 452 -15.57 17.64 19.24
CA ARG A 452 -16.50 18.73 18.96
C ARG A 452 -16.16 19.36 17.62
N TYR A 453 -17.12 19.30 16.72
CA TYR A 453 -17.11 20.11 15.52
C TYR A 453 -18.08 21.28 15.77
N ASP A 454 -17.51 22.46 15.95
CA ASP A 454 -18.22 23.62 16.49
C ASP A 454 -18.99 24.40 15.44
N HIS A 455 -19.92 25.26 15.84
CA HIS A 455 -20.77 26.05 14.95
C HIS A 455 -20.01 26.93 13.94
N GLY A 456 -20.65 27.22 12.80
CA GLY A 456 -20.07 28.03 11.72
C GLY A 456 -21.06 28.34 10.60
N THR A 457 -20.55 28.93 9.52
CA THR A 457 -21.36 29.41 8.38
C THR A 457 -21.10 28.65 7.06
N GLY A 458 -20.16 27.70 7.06
CA GLY A 458 -19.75 26.96 5.87
C GLY A 458 -20.28 25.53 5.79
N ASN A 459 -20.41 25.01 4.56
CA ASN A 459 -20.60 23.58 4.28
C ASN A 459 -19.22 22.92 4.29
N LYS A 460 -18.93 22.02 5.24
CA LYS A 460 -17.60 21.40 5.43
C LYS A 460 -17.66 19.92 5.74
N HIS A 461 -16.51 19.28 5.61
CA HIS A 461 -16.38 17.83 5.58
C HIS A 461 -15.68 17.29 6.82
N LEU A 462 -16.34 16.34 7.49
CA LEU A 462 -15.70 15.39 8.40
C LEU A 462 -15.66 14.04 7.71
N THR A 463 -14.46 13.50 7.51
CA THR A 463 -14.27 12.13 7.01
C THR A 463 -13.57 11.32 8.08
N MET A 464 -14.17 10.21 8.50
CA MET A 464 -13.60 9.29 9.47
C MET A 464 -13.53 7.90 8.84
N ILE A 465 -12.33 7.31 8.83
CA ILE A 465 -12.08 5.99 8.28
C ILE A 465 -11.35 5.16 9.33
N ASN A 466 -11.89 4.00 9.70
CA ASN A 466 -11.29 3.07 10.66
C ASN A 466 -10.91 3.72 12.00
N CYS A 467 -11.70 4.70 12.45
CA CYS A 467 -11.46 5.43 13.70
C CYS A 467 -12.19 4.82 14.89
N ARG A 468 -11.67 5.04 16.10
CA ARG A 468 -12.24 4.58 17.37
C ARG A 468 -12.49 5.76 18.31
N ILE A 469 -13.73 5.98 18.75
CA ILE A 469 -14.13 7.06 19.68
C ILE A 469 -14.71 6.43 20.94
N GLU A 470 -13.89 6.32 21.99
CA GLU A 470 -14.15 5.39 23.10
C GLU A 470 -14.02 6.03 24.47
N ASN A 471 -14.90 5.69 25.41
CA ASN A 471 -14.78 6.13 26.81
C ASN A 471 -14.65 7.66 26.98
N ASN A 472 -15.19 8.45 26.05
CA ASN A 472 -15.15 9.90 26.17
C ASN A 472 -16.36 10.39 26.95
N THR A 473 -16.17 11.44 27.73
CA THR A 473 -17.20 11.95 28.65
C THR A 473 -17.45 13.44 28.41
N VAL A 474 -18.71 13.81 28.17
CA VAL A 474 -19.16 15.17 28.44
C VAL A 474 -19.48 15.24 29.94
N GLN A 475 -18.68 15.94 30.71
CA GLN A 475 -18.86 16.16 32.14
C GLN A 475 -19.27 17.61 32.38
N ASP A 476 -20.53 17.89 32.10
CA ASP A 476 -21.05 19.25 32.08
C ASP A 476 -21.59 19.62 33.48
N ASP A 477 -20.91 20.54 34.15
CA ASP A 477 -21.29 21.09 35.46
C ASP A 477 -21.96 22.46 35.37
N GLY A 478 -22.32 22.88 34.16
CA GLY A 478 -22.95 24.16 33.86
C GLY A 478 -24.43 24.26 34.25
N ASP A 479 -24.98 25.44 34.00
CA ASP A 479 -26.37 25.81 34.23
C ASP A 479 -27.29 25.53 33.03
N ILE A 480 -26.72 25.36 31.83
CA ILE A 480 -27.44 24.95 30.61
C ILE A 480 -28.04 23.56 30.83
N ALA A 481 -29.31 23.36 30.45
CA ALA A 481 -30.01 22.11 30.71
C ALA A 481 -29.63 20.98 29.74
N ASP A 482 -29.07 21.30 28.56
CA ASP A 482 -28.78 20.32 27.52
C ASP A 482 -27.29 20.09 27.28
N SER A 483 -26.95 18.84 26.95
CA SER A 483 -25.62 18.39 26.56
C SER A 483 -25.72 17.40 25.40
N SER A 484 -24.70 17.33 24.55
CA SER A 484 -24.75 16.48 23.34
C SER A 484 -23.41 15.87 22.96
N GLY A 485 -23.45 14.68 22.37
CA GLY A 485 -22.27 14.03 21.80
C GLY A 485 -21.25 13.64 22.87
N GLY A 486 -21.54 12.63 23.68
CA GLY A 486 -20.53 12.06 24.60
C GLY A 486 -19.25 11.69 23.84
N GLY A 487 -19.41 11.03 22.69
CA GLY A 487 -18.34 10.77 21.73
C GLY A 487 -18.12 11.93 20.77
N ILE A 488 -19.09 12.15 19.88
CA ILE A 488 -19.00 13.11 18.77
C ILE A 488 -20.19 14.07 18.78
N SER A 489 -19.90 15.37 18.73
CA SER A 489 -20.91 16.40 18.46
C SER A 489 -20.62 17.10 17.14
N LEU A 490 -21.57 16.98 16.20
CA LEU A 490 -21.53 17.67 14.90
C LEU A 490 -22.12 19.09 14.99
N PRO A 491 -21.78 20.00 14.06
CA PRO A 491 -21.99 21.43 14.25
C PRO A 491 -23.40 21.83 13.89
N TRP A 492 -23.88 22.90 14.52
CA TRP A 492 -25.17 23.53 14.20
C TRP A 492 -25.09 24.36 12.90
N CYS A 493 -24.68 23.74 11.79
CA CYS A 493 -24.65 24.33 10.46
C CYS A 493 -24.75 23.21 9.40
N PRO A 494 -24.99 23.53 8.12
CA PRO A 494 -24.80 22.57 7.04
C PRO A 494 -23.39 21.97 7.07
N TYR A 495 -23.27 20.66 6.88
CA TYR A 495 -22.00 19.92 6.85
C TYR A 495 -22.19 18.63 6.05
N THR A 496 -21.09 17.93 5.78
CA THR A 496 -21.10 16.52 5.36
C THR A 496 -20.17 15.72 6.25
N ALA A 497 -20.71 14.71 6.93
CA ALA A 497 -19.95 13.78 7.76
C ALA A 497 -20.03 12.38 7.16
N VAL A 498 -18.88 11.76 6.89
CA VAL A 498 -18.76 10.37 6.44
C VAL A 498 -18.01 9.59 7.50
N ILE A 499 -18.67 8.56 8.05
CA ILE A 499 -18.14 7.68 9.10
C ILE A 499 -18.09 6.27 8.50
N ASP A 500 -16.89 5.76 8.26
CA ASP A 500 -16.63 4.54 7.50
C ASP A 500 -15.77 3.55 8.30
N GLY A 501 -16.31 2.38 8.61
CA GLY A 501 -15.61 1.33 9.37
C GLY A 501 -15.18 1.75 10.78
N CYS A 502 -15.91 2.64 11.45
CA CYS A 502 -15.53 3.20 12.76
C CYS A 502 -16.09 2.42 13.96
N THR A 503 -15.56 2.67 15.15
CA THR A 503 -16.16 2.27 16.43
C THR A 503 -16.47 3.53 17.26
N ILE A 504 -17.69 3.67 17.75
CA ILE A 504 -18.11 4.73 18.68
C ILE A 504 -18.73 4.07 19.90
N SER A 505 -17.92 3.83 20.93
CA SER A 505 -18.32 3.01 22.07
C SER A 505 -18.13 3.68 23.42
N ASP A 506 -18.96 3.29 24.39
CA ASP A 506 -18.76 3.58 25.81
C ASP A 506 -18.64 5.08 26.16
N ASN A 507 -19.16 5.96 25.30
CA ASN A 507 -19.12 7.38 25.54
C ASN A 507 -20.28 7.81 26.44
N VAL A 508 -20.01 8.76 27.33
CA VAL A 508 -20.93 9.16 28.40
C VAL A 508 -21.27 10.64 28.30
N ILE A 509 -22.55 10.96 28.47
CA ILE A 509 -22.98 12.30 28.87
C ILE A 509 -23.28 12.25 30.37
N ASP A 510 -22.37 12.81 31.17
CA ASP A 510 -22.47 12.91 32.62
C ASP A 510 -23.03 14.28 33.02
N MET A 511 -24.25 14.26 33.53
CA MET A 511 -24.96 15.44 34.01
C MET A 511 -25.11 15.43 35.54
N SER A 512 -24.37 14.54 36.23
CA SER A 512 -24.46 14.38 37.68
C SER A 512 -24.11 15.64 38.47
N ALA A 513 -23.33 16.53 37.86
CA ALA A 513 -22.85 17.79 38.45
C ALA A 513 -23.58 19.04 37.94
N LYS A 514 -24.63 18.91 37.10
CA LYS A 514 -25.32 20.09 36.53
C LYS A 514 -25.96 20.97 37.60
N THR A 515 -25.69 22.27 37.52
CA THR A 515 -26.09 23.27 38.54
C THR A 515 -27.36 24.05 38.18
N GLY A 516 -27.86 23.94 36.95
CA GLY A 516 -29.06 24.67 36.48
C GLY A 516 -30.33 24.40 37.31
N SER A 517 -31.30 25.32 37.29
CA SER A 517 -32.55 25.19 38.05
C SER A 517 -33.55 24.19 37.46
N GLU A 518 -33.36 23.78 36.20
CA GLU A 518 -34.26 22.86 35.51
C GLU A 518 -34.31 21.49 36.21
N LEU A 519 -35.54 20.98 36.38
CA LEU A 519 -35.80 19.67 36.98
C LEU A 519 -35.64 18.52 35.97
N ARG A 520 -35.65 18.84 34.67
CA ARG A 520 -35.43 17.92 33.56
C ARG A 520 -34.26 18.41 32.72
N LEU A 521 -33.23 17.59 32.62
CA LEU A 521 -32.03 17.80 31.82
C LEU A 521 -32.15 17.04 30.51
N GLU A 522 -31.43 17.45 29.47
CA GLU A 522 -31.52 16.83 28.14
C GLU A 522 -30.15 16.32 27.68
N ALA A 523 -30.08 15.02 27.36
CA ALA A 523 -28.90 14.42 26.75
C ALA A 523 -29.22 14.00 25.31
N LYS A 524 -28.44 14.49 24.33
CA LYS A 524 -28.66 14.20 22.90
C LYS A 524 -27.48 13.42 22.33
N GLY A 525 -27.72 12.21 21.83
CA GLY A 525 -26.70 11.45 21.09
C GLY A 525 -25.48 11.15 21.95
N CYS A 526 -25.57 10.25 22.94
CA CYS A 526 -24.41 9.96 23.80
C CYS A 526 -23.22 9.43 22.98
N GLY A 527 -23.47 8.63 21.94
CA GLY A 527 -22.46 8.30 20.94
C GLY A 527 -22.24 9.44 19.95
N LEU A 528 -23.25 9.69 19.13
CA LEU A 528 -23.20 10.63 18.00
C LEU A 528 -24.40 11.59 18.01
N ALA A 529 -24.11 12.89 18.09
CA ALA A 529 -25.11 13.95 17.96
C ALA A 529 -25.01 14.62 16.58
N CYS A 530 -25.98 14.34 15.70
CA CYS A 530 -26.16 15.02 14.42
C CYS A 530 -26.94 16.34 14.60
N SER A 531 -26.72 17.28 13.69
CA SER A 531 -27.33 18.62 13.78
C SER A 531 -28.82 18.65 13.47
N ALA A 532 -29.50 19.65 14.06
CA ALA A 532 -30.87 20.02 13.75
C ALA A 532 -31.04 20.78 12.42
N LYS A 533 -29.95 21.08 11.68
CA LYS A 533 -30.03 21.87 10.44
C LYS A 533 -30.38 21.01 9.22
N PRO A 534 -31.38 21.40 8.39
CA PRO A 534 -31.79 20.62 7.21
C PRO A 534 -30.71 20.38 6.14
N GLY A 535 -29.70 21.25 6.05
CA GLY A 535 -28.60 21.10 5.08
C GLY A 535 -27.45 20.20 5.53
N SER A 536 -27.56 19.56 6.70
CA SER A 536 -26.53 18.68 7.26
C SER A 536 -26.64 17.26 6.73
N ILE A 537 -25.57 16.68 6.22
CA ILE A 537 -25.55 15.30 5.70
C ILE A 537 -24.66 14.44 6.61
N THR A 538 -25.20 13.33 7.12
CA THR A 538 -24.40 12.31 7.81
C THR A 538 -24.55 10.97 7.10
N ILE A 539 -23.44 10.31 6.82
CA ILE A 539 -23.39 8.98 6.19
C ILE A 539 -22.58 8.07 7.09
N ILE A 540 -23.18 6.97 7.52
CA ILE A 540 -22.56 5.92 8.32
C ILE A 540 -22.51 4.67 7.44
N LYS A 541 -21.31 4.15 7.19
CA LYS A 541 -21.07 3.06 6.25
C LYS A 541 -19.88 2.19 6.66
N GLY A 542 -19.60 1.17 5.85
CA GLY A 542 -18.71 0.07 6.22
C GLY A 542 -19.19 -0.63 7.50
N HIS A 543 -18.34 -1.47 8.07
CA HIS A 543 -18.61 -2.13 9.35
C HIS A 543 -18.39 -1.15 10.52
N THR A 544 -19.20 -0.08 10.57
CA THR A 544 -19.19 0.90 11.66
C THR A 544 -20.03 0.40 12.82
N VAL A 545 -19.45 0.33 14.01
CA VAL A 545 -20.11 -0.12 15.25
C VAL A 545 -20.35 1.06 16.18
N ILE A 546 -21.58 1.23 16.65
CA ILE A 546 -21.95 2.22 17.66
C ILE A 546 -22.57 1.46 18.82
N GLU A 547 -21.92 1.46 19.99
CA GLU A 547 -22.35 0.60 21.09
C GLU A 547 -22.13 1.18 22.49
N ASN A 548 -22.88 0.69 23.48
CA ASN A 548 -22.65 0.93 24.92
C ASN A 548 -22.53 2.40 25.37
N ASN A 549 -22.91 3.36 24.53
CA ASN A 549 -22.96 4.77 24.90
C ASN A 549 -24.06 5.01 25.94
N GLN A 550 -23.85 5.93 26.88
CA GLN A 550 -24.64 6.04 28.11
C GLN A 550 -24.87 7.49 28.56
N CYS A 551 -25.84 7.66 29.46
CA CYS A 551 -26.06 8.92 30.16
C CYS A 551 -26.06 8.69 31.69
N ALA A 552 -25.34 9.54 32.42
CA ALA A 552 -25.35 9.54 33.88
C ALA A 552 -26.22 10.71 34.39
N PRO A 553 -27.32 10.43 35.13
CA PRO A 553 -28.24 11.47 35.58
C PRO A 553 -27.73 12.17 36.85
N HIS A 554 -28.33 13.32 37.13
CA HIS A 554 -28.24 13.99 38.42
C HIS A 554 -29.00 13.22 39.52
N ALA A 555 -28.52 13.29 40.76
CA ALA A 555 -29.12 12.57 41.90
C ALA A 555 -30.58 12.97 42.18
N SER A 556 -30.95 14.23 41.89
CA SER A 556 -32.27 14.81 42.16
C SER A 556 -33.04 15.31 40.92
N LYS A 557 -32.49 15.21 39.71
CA LYS A 557 -33.14 15.71 38.48
C LYS A 557 -33.35 14.55 37.51
N PHE A 558 -34.36 14.65 36.66
CA PHE A 558 -34.60 13.70 35.59
C PHE A 558 -33.75 14.06 34.36
N CYS A 559 -33.42 13.06 33.56
CA CYS A 559 -32.71 13.21 32.29
C CYS A 559 -33.57 12.66 31.15
N ASP A 560 -33.91 13.51 30.19
CA ASP A 560 -34.46 13.13 28.90
C ASP A 560 -33.31 12.77 27.95
N CYS A 561 -33.00 11.48 27.84
CA CYS A 561 -31.97 10.97 26.93
C CYS A 561 -32.58 10.67 25.56
N ARG A 562 -32.27 11.52 24.58
CA ARG A 562 -32.75 11.44 23.20
C ARG A 562 -31.67 10.84 22.31
N GLY A 563 -31.86 9.59 21.90
CA GLY A 563 -30.90 8.90 21.05
C GLY A 563 -29.65 8.54 21.84
N MET A 564 -29.67 7.47 22.64
CA MET A 564 -28.51 7.11 23.44
C MET A 564 -27.31 6.71 22.54
N GLY A 565 -27.58 5.96 21.46
CA GLY A 565 -26.64 5.79 20.36
C GLY A 565 -26.50 7.07 19.51
N ILE A 566 -27.55 7.37 18.74
CA ILE A 566 -27.55 8.45 17.74
C ILE A 566 -28.74 9.38 17.97
N PHE A 567 -28.45 10.69 18.02
CA PHE A 567 -29.46 11.73 17.84
C PHE A 567 -29.40 12.26 16.41
N CYS A 568 -30.49 12.06 15.66
CA CYS A 568 -30.71 12.65 14.34
C CYS A 568 -31.63 13.86 14.49
N GLY A 569 -31.07 15.06 14.27
CA GLY A 569 -31.83 16.29 14.19
C GLY A 569 -32.54 16.41 12.83
N GLY A 570 -32.23 17.45 12.06
CA GLY A 570 -33.02 17.88 10.90
C GLY A 570 -32.46 17.53 9.52
N GLY A 571 -31.19 17.13 9.44
CA GLY A 571 -30.54 16.77 8.18
C GLY A 571 -30.70 15.29 7.79
N PRO A 572 -30.42 14.91 6.53
CA PRO A 572 -30.37 13.50 6.13
C PRO A 572 -29.28 12.70 6.85
N LEU A 573 -29.67 11.53 7.35
CA LEU A 573 -28.80 10.49 7.91
C LEU A 573 -28.96 9.20 7.08
N THR A 574 -27.87 8.74 6.46
CA THR A 574 -27.82 7.44 5.77
C THR A 574 -27.07 6.43 6.62
N ILE A 575 -27.63 5.23 6.79
CA ILE A 575 -27.01 4.11 7.51
C ILE A 575 -26.90 2.93 6.54
N GLY A 576 -25.68 2.49 6.26
CA GLY A 576 -25.36 1.42 5.34
C GLY A 576 -25.32 1.85 3.88
N GLU A 577 -24.97 0.89 3.03
CA GLU A 577 -24.78 1.08 1.59
C GLU A 577 -25.58 0.06 0.79
N THR A 578 -26.08 0.48 -0.37
CA THR A 578 -26.74 -0.42 -1.32
C THR A 578 -25.74 -1.45 -1.84
N GLY A 579 -26.16 -2.73 -1.93
CA GLY A 579 -25.32 -3.82 -2.44
C GLY A 579 -24.35 -4.44 -1.43
N LYS A 580 -24.35 -3.99 -0.17
CA LYS A 580 -23.56 -4.59 0.92
C LYS A 580 -24.38 -5.59 1.74
N SER A 581 -23.68 -6.61 2.28
CA SER A 581 -24.26 -7.53 3.25
C SER A 581 -24.40 -6.88 4.64
N ASN A 582 -25.22 -7.45 5.52
CA ASN A 582 -25.39 -6.91 6.88
C ASN A 582 -24.12 -7.00 7.74
N ASP A 583 -23.24 -7.96 7.47
CA ASP A 583 -21.98 -8.14 8.21
C ASP A 583 -20.88 -7.16 7.74
N GLU A 584 -21.01 -6.59 6.54
CA GLU A 584 -20.15 -5.52 6.03
C GLU A 584 -20.71 -4.11 6.33
N SER A 585 -21.88 -4.03 6.95
CA SER A 585 -22.65 -2.80 7.14
C SER A 585 -22.67 -2.35 8.60
N PRO A 586 -23.19 -1.14 8.91
CA PRO A 586 -23.17 -0.63 10.27
C PRO A 586 -23.97 -1.47 11.27
N GLU A 587 -23.51 -1.50 12.51
CA GLU A 587 -24.14 -2.16 13.65
C GLU A 587 -24.35 -1.15 14.78
N ILE A 588 -25.58 -1.04 15.29
CA ILE A 588 -25.94 -0.17 16.42
C ILE A 588 -26.55 -1.03 17.51
N LEU A 589 -25.87 -1.15 18.65
CA LEU A 589 -26.21 -2.17 19.64
C LEU A 589 -25.91 -1.81 21.09
N ASN A 590 -26.56 -2.54 22.01
CA ASN A 590 -26.28 -2.52 23.44
C ASN A 590 -26.51 -1.18 24.15
N HIS A 591 -27.22 -0.23 23.53
CA HIS A 591 -27.62 1.01 24.20
C HIS A 591 -28.81 0.78 25.14
N GLY A 592 -28.73 1.29 26.37
CA GLY A 592 -29.83 1.20 27.32
C GLY A 592 -30.07 -0.19 27.91
N ASN A 593 -29.09 -1.09 27.88
CA ASN A 593 -29.14 -2.38 28.59
C ASN A 593 -29.24 -2.22 30.11
N SER A 594 -28.75 -1.09 30.64
CA SER A 594 -28.99 -0.62 32.00
C SER A 594 -29.33 0.86 31.96
N ILE A 595 -30.59 1.20 32.25
CA ILE A 595 -31.07 2.59 32.29
C ILE A 595 -31.16 3.02 33.76
N PRO A 596 -30.44 4.07 34.19
CA PRO A 596 -30.54 4.58 35.55
C PRO A 596 -31.96 5.06 35.89
N ALA A 597 -32.40 4.93 37.15
CA ALA A 597 -33.79 5.19 37.61
C ALA A 597 -34.33 6.63 37.41
N ARG A 598 -33.54 7.55 36.85
CA ARG A 598 -33.93 8.94 36.54
C ARG A 598 -33.65 9.34 35.08
N VAL A 599 -33.35 8.36 34.23
CA VAL A 599 -33.11 8.58 32.80
C VAL A 599 -34.33 8.07 32.03
N ASP A 600 -35.07 9.00 31.43
CA ASP A 600 -36.12 8.72 30.47
C ASP A 600 -35.50 8.65 29.07
N VAL A 601 -35.38 7.45 28.52
CA VAL A 601 -34.75 7.24 27.20
C VAL A 601 -35.80 7.21 26.11
N ALA A 602 -35.64 8.07 25.11
CA ALA A 602 -36.40 8.05 23.87
C ALA A 602 -35.47 7.68 22.72
N GLY A 603 -35.67 6.49 22.12
CA GLY A 603 -34.76 5.97 21.10
C GLY A 603 -33.43 5.54 21.71
N THR A 604 -33.34 4.30 22.22
CA THR A 604 -32.07 3.77 22.76
C THR A 604 -31.00 3.73 21.67
N ALA A 605 -31.32 3.26 20.47
CA ALA A 605 -30.40 3.28 19.33
C ALA A 605 -30.44 4.62 18.59
N LEU A 606 -31.64 5.07 18.21
CA LEU A 606 -31.82 6.20 17.29
C LEU A 606 -33.03 7.05 17.67
N TYR A 607 -32.81 8.36 17.76
CA TYR A 607 -33.88 9.35 17.91
C TYR A 607 -33.91 10.28 16.70
N ILE A 608 -35.08 10.48 16.09
CA ILE A 608 -35.29 11.26 14.87
C ILE A 608 -36.19 12.47 15.16
N ASN A 609 -35.65 13.67 14.92
CA ASN A 609 -36.31 14.94 15.22
C ASN A 609 -36.26 15.93 14.05
N GLY A 610 -37.18 15.78 13.10
CA GLY A 610 -37.29 16.66 11.92
C GLY A 610 -36.50 16.18 10.69
N GLY A 611 -35.55 15.26 10.87
CA GLY A 611 -34.65 14.78 9.81
C GLY A 611 -35.19 13.59 9.02
N THR A 612 -34.41 13.19 8.01
CA THR A 612 -34.70 12.03 7.16
C THR A 612 -33.66 10.96 7.40
N VAL A 613 -34.10 9.76 7.79
CA VAL A 613 -33.21 8.61 7.96
C VAL A 613 -33.44 7.61 6.83
N SER A 614 -32.38 7.28 6.11
CA SER A 614 -32.33 6.21 5.13
C SER A 614 -31.50 5.06 5.68
N TRP A 615 -32.15 4.04 6.23
CA TRP A 615 -31.49 2.84 6.71
C TRP A 615 -31.44 1.82 5.57
N GLN A 616 -30.32 1.81 4.85
CA GLN A 616 -30.14 1.03 3.63
C GLN A 616 -29.78 -0.43 3.93
N ARG A 617 -28.83 -0.66 4.84
CA ARG A 617 -28.30 -1.97 5.27
C ARG A 617 -27.71 -1.89 6.68
N GLY A 618 -27.45 -3.04 7.30
CA GLY A 618 -26.88 -3.13 8.66
C GLY A 618 -27.88 -3.58 9.71
N LYS A 619 -27.48 -3.59 10.98
CA LYS A 619 -28.27 -4.15 12.09
C LYS A 619 -28.45 -3.12 13.21
N ILE A 620 -29.65 -3.08 13.79
CA ILE A 620 -29.97 -2.33 15.01
C ILE A 620 -30.56 -3.33 16.00
N HIS A 621 -29.82 -3.71 17.03
CA HIS A 621 -30.28 -4.78 17.93
C HIS A 621 -29.73 -4.68 19.36
N ASN A 622 -30.38 -5.38 20.29
CA ASN A 622 -30.01 -5.41 21.71
C ASN A 622 -29.99 -4.01 22.35
N ASN A 623 -30.89 -3.11 21.92
CA ASN A 623 -30.92 -1.73 22.42
C ASN A 623 -32.01 -1.56 23.48
N GLY A 624 -31.70 -1.99 24.70
CA GLY A 624 -32.60 -1.94 25.85
C GLY A 624 -33.61 -3.08 25.86
N SER A 625 -34.45 -3.12 26.90
CA SER A 625 -35.39 -4.23 27.13
C SER A 625 -36.67 -4.16 26.30
N ASN A 626 -36.98 -3.02 25.69
CA ASN A 626 -38.15 -2.83 24.84
C ASN A 626 -37.71 -2.48 23.40
N PRO A 627 -37.83 -3.42 22.45
CA PRO A 627 -37.46 -3.21 21.05
C PRO A 627 -38.18 -2.02 20.40
N ASN A 628 -39.42 -1.73 20.84
CA ASN A 628 -40.20 -0.60 20.32
C ASN A 628 -39.65 0.77 20.73
N ASN A 629 -38.71 0.81 21.69
CA ASN A 629 -38.00 2.02 22.08
C ASN A 629 -36.61 2.13 21.43
N ALA A 630 -36.20 1.16 20.60
CA ALA A 630 -34.92 1.21 19.89
C ALA A 630 -34.84 2.42 18.98
N ILE A 631 -35.92 2.70 18.24
CA ILE A 631 -36.04 3.85 17.35
C ILE A 631 -37.23 4.70 17.77
N LYS A 632 -36.99 5.99 18.02
CA LYS A 632 -38.05 6.97 18.25
C LYS A 632 -38.07 8.00 17.14
N ASN A 633 -39.21 8.16 16.49
CA ASN A 633 -39.46 9.22 15.52
C ASN A 633 -40.57 10.14 16.05
N ILE A 634 -40.31 11.46 16.07
CA ILE A 634 -41.28 12.47 16.51
C ILE A 634 -41.77 13.31 15.33
N GLU A 635 -40.84 13.91 14.57
CA GLU A 635 -41.16 14.88 13.51
C GLU A 635 -40.37 14.62 12.21
N GLY A 636 -39.75 13.45 12.06
CA GLY A 636 -38.93 13.09 10.89
C GLY A 636 -39.51 11.96 10.04
N THR A 637 -38.69 11.47 9.12
CA THR A 637 -39.00 10.30 8.28
C THR A 637 -37.97 9.19 8.48
N LEU A 638 -38.43 7.94 8.40
CA LEU A 638 -37.59 6.75 8.42
C LEU A 638 -37.95 5.86 7.24
N SER A 639 -37.00 5.67 6.33
CA SER A 639 -37.07 4.65 5.28
C SER A 639 -36.18 3.48 5.68
N ASN A 640 -36.79 2.34 6.00
CA ASN A 640 -36.07 1.11 6.30
C ASN A 640 -36.03 0.20 5.07
N LEU A 641 -34.84 0.05 4.49
CA LEU A 641 -34.54 -0.82 3.35
C LEU A 641 -33.58 -1.96 3.75
N SER A 642 -33.22 -2.11 5.03
CA SER A 642 -32.15 -3.00 5.51
C SER A 642 -32.49 -4.50 5.52
N GLU A 643 -33.74 -4.86 5.19
CA GLU A 643 -34.31 -6.21 5.34
C GLU A 643 -34.29 -6.74 6.79
N THR A 644 -33.88 -5.92 7.77
CA THR A 644 -33.91 -6.24 9.20
C THR A 644 -34.88 -5.33 9.95
N SER A 645 -35.43 -5.84 11.04
CA SER A 645 -36.22 -5.05 11.99
C SER A 645 -35.37 -4.72 13.22
N PRO A 646 -35.59 -3.56 13.86
CA PRO A 646 -34.93 -3.29 15.13
C PRO A 646 -35.40 -4.29 16.18
N SER A 647 -34.47 -4.91 16.92
CA SER A 647 -34.77 -5.97 17.90
C SER A 647 -34.15 -5.74 19.26
#